data_AF-A0A2U1QIC0-F1
#
_entry.id   AF-A0A2U1QIC0-F1
#
_cell.length_a   1.000
_cell.length_b   1.000
_cell.length_c   1.000
_cell.angle_alpha   90.00
_cell.angle_beta   90.00
_cell.angle_gamma   90.00
#
_symmetry.space_group_name_H-M   'P 1'
#
loop_
_entity.id
_entity.type
_entity.pdbx_description
1 polymer ?
#
loop_
_entity_poly.entity_id
_entity_poly.type
_entity_poly.pdbx_seq_one_letter_code
_entity_poly.pdbx_strand_id
1 'polypeptide(L)'
;MKVVGLVSGGKDSCFAMMKCLEYGHEVVALANLLPANDSVDELDSYMYQTVSLSFIRVQDHFSRRICIGSHEICCLDVQLVLATLFVICYSIYVYIRRHDLSYNTTAGDEVEDMFILLKEVKKQIPSITAVSSGAIASDYQRLRVENVCSRLGLISLAYLWKLDQTFLLQQMIETGIVAITVKVAAVGLDPSKHLGKEMSYLWPHLLKLKELYGSNVCGEGGEYETLTFDCPLFKYARIILDEFQLVLHDSNPIAPVGILHPLAFHCEDKTNSPSVSDSNRSNGSCLEDMGSVIEVHSESLDIVEEKCHPSNVALDLTQLEKRRLHVSKTRKGNTFSLCCWLQDTTETTADLQEDMKIVLLKIESDLKEGGFSWENVVYIHLYISDMNMFAIANETYVNFITQEKCRFGVPSRSTIELPLCQVGLGRAYVEVLVANDQSKKVLHVQSISSWAPSCIGPYSQATLHKEILHMAGQLGLDPPTMSLCSGGPIAELEQALVNSEAVARSFNCSISTSAILFVIFCSMSTSTLDRIGMQEKQNTILNHMKLNLDRKHASGVLNPIFLYVLVPDLPKRAFVEVKPVLFVEDDTETEEDNDNVLSDPNYKETPFDLCFQPEPWHDECLHKCLARDSICAAVLSITTEIAYKICSNVDDPLIVTAEDKMGGVAKFCIYRLDKVLSQNHYSWDDVMNLRIYCPTSLNIPHETLSLVFKSTFDEFAETTKKFKTCEEPIFNIVPVIGVGSSAASVNDLITCELFARKS
;
A
#
# COMPACT_ATOMS: atom_id res chain seq x y z
N MET A 1 3.37 -14.94 15.36
CA MET A 1 3.69 -15.90 14.28
C MET A 1 4.98 -16.63 14.61
N LYS A 2 5.24 -17.78 13.97
CA LYS A 2 6.56 -18.43 13.99
C LYS A 2 7.39 -17.89 12.84
N VAL A 3 8.54 -17.30 13.16
CA VAL A 3 9.33 -16.45 12.27
C VAL A 3 10.73 -17.04 12.07
N VAL A 4 11.23 -16.99 10.84
CA VAL A 4 12.67 -17.09 10.56
C VAL A 4 13.27 -15.70 10.41
N GLY A 5 14.36 -15.42 11.12
CA GLY A 5 15.12 -14.17 10.94
C GLY A 5 16.21 -14.34 9.89
N LEU A 6 16.25 -13.46 8.89
CA LEU A 6 17.43 -13.32 8.02
C LEU A 6 18.51 -12.56 8.79
N VAL A 7 19.65 -13.21 9.04
CA VAL A 7 20.69 -12.68 9.94
C VAL A 7 22.00 -12.47 9.21
N SER A 8 22.51 -11.24 9.26
CA SER A 8 23.87 -10.89 8.80
C SER A 8 24.87 -10.75 9.95
N GLY A 9 24.39 -10.67 11.19
CA GLY A 9 25.19 -10.32 12.37
C GLY A 9 25.30 -8.80 12.61
N GLY A 10 24.91 -7.98 11.64
CA GLY A 10 24.88 -6.52 11.78
C GLY A 10 23.72 -6.02 12.65
N LYS A 11 23.80 -4.75 13.05
CA LYS A 11 22.83 -4.07 13.93
C LYS A 11 21.38 -4.21 13.47
N ASP A 12 21.15 -4.16 12.15
CA ASP A 12 19.80 -4.08 11.57
C ASP A 12 19.08 -5.42 11.67
N SER A 13 19.80 -6.52 11.37
CA SER A 13 19.26 -7.87 11.51
C SER A 13 18.93 -8.21 12.96
N CYS A 14 19.77 -7.81 13.91
CA CYS A 14 19.51 -7.97 15.34
C CYS A 14 18.30 -7.15 15.80
N PHE A 15 18.20 -5.89 15.39
CA PHE A 15 17.08 -5.04 15.78
C PHE A 15 15.75 -5.50 15.16
N ALA A 16 15.75 -5.97 13.92
CA ALA A 16 14.55 -6.55 13.28
C ALA A 16 14.03 -7.78 14.03
N MET A 17 14.92 -8.62 14.57
CA MET A 17 14.53 -9.73 15.44
C MET A 17 14.00 -9.26 16.79
N MET A 18 14.59 -8.22 17.39
CA MET A 18 14.05 -7.59 18.60
C MET A 18 12.62 -7.08 18.38
N LYS A 19 12.35 -6.44 17.24
CA LYS A 19 11.00 -6.01 16.85
C LYS A 19 10.04 -7.19 16.68
N CYS A 20 10.48 -8.32 16.14
CA CYS A 20 9.64 -9.51 16.09
C CYS A 20 9.17 -9.95 17.48
N LEU A 21 10.09 -9.99 18.47
CA LEU A 21 9.74 -10.35 19.84
C LEU A 21 8.83 -9.30 20.49
N GLU A 22 9.08 -8.01 20.26
CA GLU A 22 8.25 -6.89 20.74
C GLU A 22 6.79 -7.03 20.26
N TYR A 23 6.59 -7.41 19.00
CA TYR A 23 5.25 -7.65 18.42
C TYR A 23 4.71 -9.07 18.68
N GLY A 24 5.26 -9.78 19.68
CA GLY A 24 4.75 -11.06 20.16
C GLY A 24 4.95 -12.22 19.18
N HIS A 25 5.93 -12.12 18.28
CA HIS A 25 6.31 -13.24 17.43
C HIS A 25 7.32 -14.16 18.12
N GLU A 26 7.29 -15.42 17.73
CA GLU A 26 8.24 -16.44 18.16
C GLU A 26 9.27 -16.60 17.03
N VAL A 27 10.50 -16.14 17.25
CA VAL A 27 11.59 -16.45 16.32
C VAL A 27 11.99 -17.89 16.58
N VAL A 28 11.88 -18.76 15.56
CA VAL A 28 12.11 -20.21 15.68
C VAL A 28 13.32 -20.70 14.89
N ALA A 29 13.81 -19.88 13.96
CA ALA A 29 14.98 -20.19 13.15
C ALA A 29 15.73 -18.92 12.75
N LEU A 30 17.03 -19.07 12.51
CA LEU A 30 17.83 -18.09 11.81
C LEU A 30 18.30 -18.65 10.46
N ALA A 31 18.28 -17.80 9.45
CA ALA A 31 18.73 -18.12 8.11
C ALA A 31 19.83 -17.14 7.70
N ASN A 32 20.96 -17.69 7.24
CA ASN A 32 22.10 -16.90 6.77
C ASN A 32 22.64 -17.45 5.44
N LEU A 33 23.04 -16.55 4.55
CA LEU A 33 23.66 -16.85 3.27
C LEU A 33 25.16 -16.54 3.36
N LEU A 34 25.99 -17.55 3.09
CA LEU A 34 27.45 -17.49 3.26
C LEU A 34 28.18 -17.51 1.90
N PRO A 35 29.28 -16.78 1.69
CA PRO A 35 30.10 -16.91 0.47
C PRO A 35 30.59 -18.35 0.25
N ALA A 36 30.60 -18.90 -0.97
CA ALA A 36 31.15 -20.25 -1.20
C ALA A 36 32.68 -20.35 -1.05
N ASN A 37 33.42 -19.25 -1.20
CA ASN A 37 34.88 -19.24 -1.08
C ASN A 37 35.33 -18.49 0.19
N ASP A 38 36.05 -19.19 1.07
CA ASP A 38 36.57 -18.66 2.34
C ASP A 38 37.67 -17.61 2.16
N SER A 39 38.28 -17.50 0.98
CA SER A 39 39.35 -16.53 0.70
C SER A 39 38.84 -15.17 0.23
N VAL A 40 37.52 -14.95 0.19
CA VAL A 40 36.89 -13.73 -0.30
C VAL A 40 36.24 -13.01 0.87
N ASP A 41 36.90 -11.97 1.38
CA ASP A 41 36.43 -11.18 2.53
C ASP A 41 35.20 -10.30 2.20
N GLU A 42 34.93 -10.06 0.92
CA GLU A 42 33.83 -9.22 0.44
C GLU A 42 33.35 -9.69 -0.94
N LEU A 43 32.05 -9.88 -1.08
CA LEU A 43 31.36 -9.99 -2.36
C LEU A 43 30.59 -8.67 -2.58
N ASP A 44 30.68 -8.08 -3.77
CA ASP A 44 29.95 -6.86 -4.17
C ASP A 44 28.43 -7.12 -4.30
N SER A 45 27.77 -7.60 -3.24
CA SER A 45 26.35 -7.96 -3.24
C SER A 45 25.50 -6.77 -2.80
N TYR A 46 24.41 -6.51 -3.55
CA TYR A 46 23.42 -5.48 -3.20
C TYR A 46 22.37 -5.99 -2.19
N MET A 47 22.27 -7.31 -2.00
CA MET A 47 21.30 -7.92 -1.08
C MET A 47 21.84 -8.17 0.32
N TYR A 48 23.05 -8.69 0.41
CA TYR A 48 23.62 -9.25 1.63
C TYR A 48 24.89 -8.54 2.03
N GLN A 49 25.00 -8.30 3.33
CA GLN A 49 26.26 -7.96 3.98
C GLN A 49 27.21 -9.15 3.81
N THR A 50 28.40 -8.93 3.25
CA THR A 50 29.37 -10.00 2.96
C THR A 50 30.62 -9.91 3.83
N VAL A 51 30.87 -8.75 4.44
CA VAL A 51 32.06 -8.50 5.26
C VAL A 51 31.91 -9.08 6.65
N SER A 52 33.00 -9.66 7.16
CA SER A 52 33.10 -10.28 8.49
C SER A 52 32.23 -11.53 8.70
N LEU A 53 31.69 -12.14 7.64
CA LEU A 53 31.00 -13.45 7.71
C LEU A 53 31.90 -14.59 8.19
N SER A 54 33.22 -14.39 8.21
CA SER A 54 34.20 -15.22 8.92
C SER A 54 33.87 -15.35 10.42
N PHE A 55 33.23 -14.37 11.06
CA PHE A 55 32.72 -14.52 12.45
C PHE A 55 31.64 -15.60 12.55
N ILE A 56 30.70 -15.64 11.59
CA ILE A 56 29.60 -16.61 11.60
C ILE A 56 30.11 -18.01 11.22
N ARG A 57 31.18 -18.11 10.41
CA ARG A 57 31.83 -19.39 10.05
C ARG A 57 32.84 -19.92 11.08
N VAL A 58 33.50 -19.08 11.87
CA VAL A 58 34.26 -19.56 13.05
C VAL A 58 33.31 -20.14 14.10
N GLN A 59 32.03 -19.73 14.08
CA GLN A 59 30.93 -20.41 14.76
C GLN A 59 30.63 -21.81 14.19
N ASP A 60 30.85 -22.04 12.89
CA ASP A 60 30.51 -23.28 12.15
C ASP A 60 31.62 -24.36 12.26
N HIS A 61 32.90 -23.96 12.30
CA HIS A 61 34.00 -24.88 12.64
C HIS A 61 33.92 -25.40 14.09
N PHE A 62 33.15 -24.71 14.94
CA PHE A 62 32.87 -25.10 16.32
C PHE A 62 31.69 -26.09 16.43
N SER A 63 30.71 -26.03 15.51
CA SER A 63 29.58 -26.97 15.47
C SER A 63 29.96 -28.39 15.04
N ARG A 64 31.08 -28.59 14.33
CA ARG A 64 31.50 -29.90 13.79
C ARG A 64 32.27 -30.81 14.77
N ARG A 65 32.43 -30.43 16.04
CA ARG A 65 33.17 -31.23 17.04
C ARG A 65 32.30 -31.92 18.11
N ILE A 66 30.98 -31.81 18.02
CA ILE A 66 30.04 -32.42 18.98
C ILE A 66 29.35 -33.63 18.33
N CYS A 67 30.15 -34.60 17.91
CA CYS A 67 29.72 -35.99 17.76
C CYS A 67 30.98 -36.85 17.95
N ILE A 68 30.89 -37.80 18.89
CA ILE A 68 31.89 -38.81 19.30
C ILE A 68 32.71 -38.44 20.55
N GLY A 69 32.22 -38.91 21.70
CA GLY A 69 32.98 -39.72 22.65
C GLY A 69 34.23 -39.16 23.34
N SER A 70 34.06 -38.87 24.64
CA SER A 70 35.03 -39.03 25.75
C SER A 70 36.38 -38.27 25.71
N HIS A 71 36.50 -37.34 26.69
CA HIS A 71 37.71 -36.76 27.31
C HIS A 71 38.64 -35.92 26.41
N GLU A 72 38.43 -34.60 26.40
CA GLU A 72 39.36 -33.57 26.93
C GLU A 72 38.74 -32.17 26.72
N ILE A 73 38.94 -31.30 27.72
CA ILE A 73 38.38 -29.94 27.85
C ILE A 73 39.06 -28.98 26.86
N CYS A 74 38.30 -28.26 26.03
CA CYS A 74 38.58 -26.86 25.70
C CYS A 74 37.36 -26.18 25.08
N CYS A 75 36.97 -25.07 25.71
CA CYS A 75 35.82 -24.20 25.54
C CYS A 75 35.59 -23.69 24.12
N LEU A 76 34.31 -23.50 23.70
CA LEU A 76 33.76 -22.32 23.00
C LEU A 76 32.28 -22.56 22.62
N ASP A 77 31.38 -22.58 23.58
CA ASP A 77 29.94 -22.61 23.31
C ASP A 77 29.46 -21.23 22.79
N VAL A 78 29.64 -20.96 21.50
CA VAL A 78 29.04 -19.78 20.84
C VAL A 78 27.64 -20.11 20.32
N GLN A 79 26.81 -20.63 21.22
CA GLN A 79 25.36 -20.69 21.03
C GLN A 79 24.75 -19.57 21.86
N LEU A 80 24.99 -18.32 21.44
CA LEU A 80 24.38 -17.14 22.04
C LEU A 80 22.86 -17.16 21.75
N VAL A 81 22.13 -17.75 22.69
CA VAL A 81 20.68 -17.56 23.01
C VAL A 81 19.69 -18.17 22.04
N LEU A 82 20.23 -18.93 21.11
CA LEU A 82 19.48 -19.75 20.17
C LEU A 82 19.69 -21.23 20.49
N ALA A 83 19.91 -21.56 21.77
CA ALA A 83 20.08 -22.94 22.22
C ALA A 83 18.85 -23.80 21.91
N THR A 84 17.71 -23.22 21.50
CA THR A 84 16.51 -23.91 21.01
C THR A 84 16.14 -23.59 19.56
N LEU A 85 16.88 -22.73 18.84
CA LEU A 85 16.53 -22.37 17.46
C LEU A 85 17.37 -23.16 16.45
N PHE A 86 16.77 -23.43 15.30
CA PHE A 86 17.48 -24.01 14.16
C PHE A 86 18.24 -22.91 13.42
N VAL A 87 19.52 -23.13 13.17
CA VAL A 87 20.33 -22.25 12.32
C VAL A 87 20.60 -22.99 11.02
N ILE A 88 20.20 -22.37 9.90
CA ILE A 88 20.37 -22.97 8.57
C ILE A 88 21.24 -22.02 7.73
N CYS A 89 22.35 -22.57 7.24
CA CYS A 89 23.34 -21.86 6.43
C CYS A 89 23.36 -22.44 5.02
N TYR A 90 23.39 -21.57 4.00
CA TYR A 90 23.54 -21.97 2.59
C TYR A 90 24.71 -21.24 1.95
N SER A 91 25.56 -21.99 1.23
CA SER A 91 26.74 -21.45 0.55
C SER A 91 26.39 -20.92 -0.85
N ILE A 92 26.63 -19.64 -1.10
CA ILE A 92 26.26 -18.90 -2.31
C ILE A 92 27.34 -19.05 -3.40
N TYR A 93 26.93 -19.42 -4.61
CA TYR A 93 27.78 -19.41 -5.82
C TYR A 93 27.43 -18.17 -6.67
N VAL A 94 27.94 -17.00 -6.29
CA VAL A 94 27.46 -15.69 -6.82
C VAL A 94 27.79 -15.45 -8.29
N TYR A 95 26.79 -14.96 -9.04
CA TYR A 95 26.95 -13.93 -10.09
C TYR A 95 25.79 -12.93 -10.01
N ILE A 96 26.07 -11.63 -9.88
CA ILE A 96 25.05 -10.57 -10.04
C ILE A 96 24.62 -10.56 -11.51
N ARG A 97 23.34 -10.78 -11.79
CA ARG A 97 22.86 -10.82 -13.19
C ARG A 97 21.86 -9.73 -13.55
N ARG A 98 21.16 -9.09 -12.59
CA ARG A 98 20.20 -7.98 -12.87
C ARG A 98 20.06 -6.97 -11.74
N HIS A 99 19.83 -5.71 -12.13
CA HIS A 99 19.62 -4.55 -11.24
C HIS A 99 18.19 -3.98 -11.27
N ASP A 100 17.25 -4.61 -11.97
CA ASP A 100 15.89 -4.10 -12.07
C ASP A 100 15.15 -4.16 -10.71
N LEU A 101 14.26 -3.19 -10.47
CA LEU A 101 13.46 -3.10 -9.25
C LEU A 101 12.40 -4.22 -9.18
N SER A 102 11.83 -4.61 -10.32
CA SER A 102 10.96 -5.79 -10.45
C SER A 102 11.79 -7.03 -10.72
N TYR A 103 11.74 -8.00 -9.79
CA TYR A 103 12.49 -9.24 -9.92
C TYR A 103 11.74 -10.29 -10.75
N ASN A 104 12.46 -10.94 -11.66
CA ASN A 104 12.03 -12.13 -12.37
C ASN A 104 13.00 -13.26 -12.04
N THR A 105 12.48 -14.48 -11.83
CA THR A 105 13.29 -15.68 -11.53
C THR A 105 14.47 -15.80 -12.50
N THR A 106 15.68 -15.69 -11.97
CA THR A 106 16.91 -15.70 -12.74
C THR A 106 17.82 -16.78 -12.18
N ALA A 107 18.13 -17.80 -13.00
CA ALA A 107 18.95 -18.92 -12.55
C ALA A 107 20.37 -18.46 -12.16
N GLY A 108 20.81 -18.87 -10.96
CA GLY A 108 22.12 -18.52 -10.40
C GLY A 108 22.21 -17.09 -9.85
N ASP A 109 21.07 -16.45 -9.58
CA ASP A 109 20.99 -15.15 -8.91
C ASP A 109 20.84 -15.31 -7.40
N GLU A 110 21.32 -14.31 -6.65
CA GLU A 110 21.36 -14.28 -5.19
C GLU A 110 19.97 -14.48 -4.53
N VAL A 111 18.91 -14.08 -5.23
CA VAL A 111 17.52 -14.26 -4.79
C VAL A 111 17.08 -15.73 -4.82
N GLU A 112 17.57 -16.51 -5.79
CA GLU A 112 17.25 -17.95 -5.86
C GLU A 112 17.98 -18.75 -4.78
N ASP A 113 19.17 -18.32 -4.37
CA ASP A 113 19.87 -18.92 -3.23
C ASP A 113 19.09 -18.68 -1.92
N MET A 114 18.53 -17.48 -1.73
CA MET A 114 17.59 -17.22 -0.62
C MET A 114 16.33 -18.07 -0.70
N PHE A 115 15.79 -18.28 -1.90
CA PHE A 115 14.64 -19.17 -2.10
C PHE A 115 14.96 -20.60 -1.67
N ILE A 116 16.12 -21.14 -2.06
CA ILE A 116 16.56 -22.48 -1.67
C ILE A 116 16.73 -22.58 -0.15
N LEU A 117 17.40 -21.61 0.46
CA LEU A 117 17.61 -21.54 1.90
C LEU A 117 16.28 -21.54 2.67
N LEU A 118 15.37 -20.62 2.33
CA LEU A 118 14.08 -20.50 3.01
C LEU A 118 13.14 -21.68 2.72
N LYS A 119 13.26 -22.32 1.54
CA LYS A 119 12.54 -23.55 1.23
C LYS A 119 12.99 -24.70 2.15
N GLU A 120 14.29 -24.84 2.39
CA GLU A 120 14.80 -25.85 3.32
C GLU A 120 14.41 -25.52 4.77
N VAL A 121 14.50 -24.26 5.19
CA VAL A 121 13.98 -23.82 6.50
C VAL A 121 12.52 -24.22 6.70
N LYS A 122 11.65 -23.94 5.71
CA LYS A 122 10.24 -24.29 5.76
C LYS A 122 10.01 -25.81 5.77
N LYS A 123 10.84 -26.59 5.08
CA LYS A 123 10.78 -28.05 5.08
C LYS A 123 11.14 -28.63 6.45
N GLN A 124 12.17 -28.09 7.10
CA GLN A 124 12.59 -28.51 8.44
C GLN A 124 11.63 -28.05 9.53
N ILE A 125 11.04 -26.86 9.37
CA ILE A 125 10.07 -26.29 10.30
C ILE A 125 8.79 -25.88 9.54
N PRO A 126 7.90 -26.85 9.23
CA PRO A 126 6.66 -26.58 8.48
C PRO A 126 5.72 -25.58 9.16
N SER A 127 5.91 -25.32 10.46
CA SER A 127 5.12 -24.36 11.22
C SER A 127 5.52 -22.88 11.05
N ILE A 128 6.61 -22.58 10.32
CA ILE A 128 7.00 -21.20 10.01
C ILE A 128 5.98 -20.57 9.06
N THR A 129 5.59 -19.34 9.37
CA THR A 129 4.62 -18.58 8.58
C THR A 129 5.17 -17.24 8.08
N ALA A 130 6.35 -16.82 8.55
CA ALA A 130 6.89 -15.49 8.24
C ALA A 130 8.42 -15.43 8.24
N VAL A 131 8.96 -14.46 7.52
CA VAL A 131 10.39 -14.15 7.39
C VAL A 131 10.62 -12.71 7.84
N SER A 132 11.59 -12.48 8.72
CA SER A 132 11.99 -11.13 9.14
C SER A 132 13.28 -10.69 8.46
N SER A 133 13.30 -9.44 7.99
CA SER A 133 14.46 -8.83 7.32
C SER A 133 14.82 -7.48 7.96
N GLY A 134 16.11 -7.16 7.93
CA GLY A 134 16.67 -5.91 8.46
C GLY A 134 16.69 -4.73 7.48
N ALA A 135 15.97 -4.80 6.36
CA ALA A 135 15.99 -3.71 5.35
C ALA A 135 15.36 -2.43 5.91
N ILE A 136 16.06 -1.28 5.81
CA ILE A 136 15.59 0.02 6.32
C ILE A 136 15.11 0.92 5.19
N ALA A 137 15.89 1.10 4.12
CA ALA A 137 15.53 2.03 3.03
C ALA A 137 15.41 1.34 1.68
N SER A 138 16.19 0.27 1.45
CA SER A 138 16.30 -0.37 0.14
C SER A 138 15.03 -1.09 -0.31
N ASP A 139 14.34 -0.53 -1.30
CA ASP A 139 13.25 -1.21 -2.01
C ASP A 139 13.74 -2.46 -2.76
N TYR A 140 14.97 -2.42 -3.27
CA TYR A 140 15.60 -3.55 -3.96
C TYR A 140 15.66 -4.80 -3.07
N GLN A 141 16.07 -4.64 -1.81
CA GLN A 141 16.17 -5.74 -0.83
C GLN A 141 14.80 -6.24 -0.42
N ARG A 142 13.91 -5.32 -0.04
CA ARG A 142 12.56 -5.65 0.41
C ARG A 142 11.78 -6.43 -0.66
N LEU A 143 11.76 -5.95 -1.90
CA LEU A 143 10.99 -6.58 -2.98
C LEU A 143 11.47 -8.00 -3.30
N ARG A 144 12.76 -8.31 -3.11
CA ARG A 144 13.32 -9.66 -3.30
C ARG A 144 12.93 -10.61 -2.16
N VAL A 145 12.95 -10.14 -0.91
CA VAL A 145 12.44 -10.91 0.24
C VAL A 145 10.94 -11.18 0.06
N GLU A 146 10.17 -10.17 -0.34
CA GLU A 146 8.73 -10.30 -0.62
C GLU A 146 8.45 -11.31 -1.74
N ASN A 147 9.24 -11.30 -2.82
CA ASN A 147 9.12 -12.27 -3.91
C ASN A 147 9.32 -13.72 -3.43
N VAL A 148 10.39 -13.97 -2.67
CA VAL A 148 10.68 -15.30 -2.13
C VAL A 148 9.60 -15.74 -1.13
N CYS A 149 9.17 -14.84 -0.26
CA CYS A 149 8.08 -15.09 0.68
C CYS A 149 6.79 -15.47 -0.03
N SER A 150 6.39 -14.71 -1.07
CA SER A 150 5.19 -14.98 -1.86
C SER A 150 5.22 -16.37 -2.50
N ARG A 151 6.34 -16.75 -3.13
CA ARG A 151 6.53 -18.09 -3.74
C ARG A 151 6.48 -19.23 -2.72
N LEU A 152 6.90 -18.97 -1.48
CA LEU A 152 6.89 -19.95 -0.40
C LEU A 152 5.62 -19.88 0.45
N GLY A 153 4.67 -19.00 0.18
CA GLY A 153 3.49 -18.79 1.02
C GLY A 153 3.85 -18.36 2.46
N LEU A 154 4.85 -17.51 2.60
CA LEU A 154 5.32 -16.89 3.84
C LEU A 154 4.98 -15.39 3.85
N ILE A 155 4.86 -14.80 5.04
CA ILE A 155 4.67 -13.36 5.22
C ILE A 155 6.02 -12.67 5.41
N SER A 156 6.28 -11.59 4.66
CA SER A 156 7.47 -10.76 4.84
C SER A 156 7.25 -9.74 5.97
N LEU A 157 8.18 -9.69 6.93
CA LEU A 157 8.24 -8.70 8.02
C LEU A 157 9.44 -7.77 7.77
N ALA A 158 9.16 -6.49 7.54
CA ALA A 158 10.14 -5.45 7.26
C ALA A 158 9.87 -4.25 8.19
N TYR A 159 9.97 -4.48 9.50
CA TYR A 159 9.61 -3.48 10.53
C TYR A 159 10.40 -2.18 10.43
N LEU A 160 11.64 -2.25 9.96
CA LEU A 160 12.53 -1.10 9.92
C LEU A 160 12.35 -0.26 8.65
N TRP A 161 11.63 -0.79 7.67
CA TRP A 161 11.52 -0.17 6.36
C TRP A 161 10.83 1.20 6.43
N LYS A 162 11.36 2.20 5.71
CA LYS A 162 10.90 3.60 5.63
C LYS A 162 10.90 4.37 6.97
N LEU A 163 11.45 3.81 8.05
CA LEU A 163 11.64 4.56 9.30
C LEU A 163 12.75 5.60 9.13
N ASP A 164 12.64 6.70 9.88
CA ASP A 164 13.70 7.70 9.93
C ASP A 164 14.96 7.10 10.56
N GLN A 165 16.04 7.08 9.78
CA GLN A 165 17.29 6.42 10.12
C GLN A 165 18.02 7.08 11.31
N THR A 166 17.80 8.38 11.52
CA THR A 166 18.34 9.08 12.68
C THR A 166 17.67 8.53 13.94
N PHE A 167 16.35 8.60 14.04
CA PHE A 167 15.64 8.04 15.18
C PHE A 167 15.83 6.53 15.32
N LEU A 168 15.98 5.80 14.22
CA LEU A 168 16.18 4.36 14.23
C LEU A 168 17.51 3.95 14.85
N LEU A 169 18.64 4.54 14.43
CA LEU A 169 19.94 4.20 15.02
C LEU A 169 20.02 4.64 16.49
N GLN A 170 19.42 5.78 16.84
CA GLN A 170 19.27 6.18 18.24
C GLN A 170 18.52 5.11 19.05
N GLN A 171 17.36 4.65 18.55
CA GLN A 171 16.60 3.58 19.20
C GLN A 171 17.39 2.29 19.34
N MET A 172 18.16 1.87 18.31
CA MET A 172 19.00 0.68 18.39
C MET A 172 20.00 0.78 19.56
N ILE A 173 20.68 1.93 19.69
CA ILE A 173 21.63 2.20 20.79
C ILE A 173 20.91 2.18 22.14
N GLU A 174 19.79 2.90 22.27
CA GLU A 174 19.02 3.01 23.52
C GLU A 174 18.40 1.67 23.96
N THR A 175 18.04 0.81 23.01
CA THR A 175 17.51 -0.53 23.29
C THR A 175 18.64 -1.54 23.59
N GLY A 176 19.90 -1.08 23.64
CA GLY A 176 21.03 -1.88 24.11
C GLY A 176 21.72 -2.72 23.02
N ILE A 177 21.62 -2.35 21.74
CA ILE A 177 22.48 -2.93 20.71
C ILE A 177 23.89 -2.36 20.85
N VAL A 178 24.83 -3.24 21.18
CA VAL A 178 26.27 -2.97 21.20
C VAL A 178 26.85 -3.53 19.91
N ALA A 179 26.90 -2.70 18.88
CA ALA A 179 27.50 -3.04 17.60
C ALA A 179 28.71 -2.15 17.33
N ILE A 180 29.76 -2.71 16.72
CA ILE A 180 30.93 -1.97 16.27
C ILE A 180 30.95 -1.88 14.76
N THR A 181 31.60 -0.86 14.21
CA THR A 181 31.86 -0.80 12.76
C THR A 181 32.98 -1.75 12.36
N VAL A 182 32.71 -2.57 11.34
CA VAL A 182 33.65 -3.55 10.78
C VAL A 182 34.06 -3.21 9.35
N LYS A 183 33.36 -2.28 8.71
CA LYS A 183 33.74 -1.67 7.44
C LYS A 183 33.40 -0.19 7.48
N VAL A 184 34.21 0.63 6.85
CA VAL A 184 33.86 2.02 6.49
C VAL A 184 34.26 2.28 5.05
N ALA A 185 33.41 2.99 4.31
CA ALA A 185 33.57 3.25 2.88
C ALA A 185 32.90 4.58 2.46
N ALA A 186 33.00 5.62 3.30
CA ALA A 186 32.38 6.90 3.01
C ALA A 186 33.24 8.11 3.38
N VAL A 187 32.95 9.24 2.74
CA VAL A 187 33.59 10.52 3.03
C VAL A 187 33.41 10.90 4.50
N GLY A 188 34.51 11.31 5.12
CA GLY A 188 34.53 11.68 6.55
C GLY A 188 34.56 10.50 7.52
N LEU A 189 34.53 9.25 7.04
CA LEU A 189 34.85 8.08 7.84
C LEU A 189 36.30 7.64 7.61
N ASP A 190 37.15 7.83 8.63
CA ASP A 190 38.55 7.40 8.67
C ASP A 190 38.68 5.97 9.25
N PRO A 191 39.15 4.98 8.47
CA PRO A 191 39.34 3.61 8.94
C PRO A 191 40.16 3.50 10.23
N SER A 192 41.20 4.31 10.38
CA SER A 192 42.09 4.25 11.55
C SER A 192 41.45 4.75 12.84
N LYS A 193 40.38 5.56 12.72
CA LYS A 193 39.70 6.17 13.87
C LYS A 193 38.36 5.50 14.17
N HIS A 194 37.66 5.06 13.14
CA HIS A 194 36.27 4.63 13.27
C HIS A 194 36.10 3.11 13.30
N LEU A 195 36.93 2.32 12.60
CA LEU A 195 36.81 0.86 12.66
C LEU A 195 37.02 0.36 14.09
N GLY A 196 36.19 -0.62 14.48
CA GLY A 196 36.16 -1.19 15.81
C GLY A 196 35.50 -0.29 16.88
N LYS A 197 35.00 0.90 16.50
CA LYS A 197 34.24 1.75 17.42
C LYS A 197 32.78 1.35 17.46
N GLU A 198 32.21 1.42 18.66
CA GLU A 198 30.79 1.22 18.90
C GLU A 198 29.93 2.30 18.24
N MET A 199 28.70 1.92 17.86
CA MET A 199 27.73 2.84 17.29
C MET A 199 27.38 4.00 18.23
N SER A 200 27.35 3.76 19.54
CA SER A 200 27.11 4.79 20.56
C SER A 200 28.16 5.91 20.51
N TYR A 201 29.42 5.56 20.26
CA TYR A 201 30.53 6.50 20.10
C TYR A 201 30.47 7.23 18.77
N LEU A 202 30.14 6.52 17.68
CA LEU A 202 30.10 7.09 16.33
C LEU A 202 28.87 7.97 16.07
N TRP A 203 27.79 7.77 16.83
CA TRP A 203 26.51 8.44 16.64
C TRP A 203 26.61 9.96 16.42
N PRO A 204 27.26 10.76 17.29
CA PRO A 204 27.37 12.21 17.07
C PRO A 204 28.15 12.58 15.80
N HIS A 205 29.12 11.77 15.41
CA HIS A 205 29.90 11.98 14.20
C HIS A 205 29.07 11.70 12.94
N LEU A 206 28.29 10.61 12.94
CA LEU A 206 27.40 10.26 11.83
C LEU A 206 26.32 11.33 11.58
N LEU A 207 25.77 11.94 12.65
CA LEU A 207 24.86 13.09 12.51
C LEU A 207 25.52 14.27 11.80
N LYS A 208 26.77 14.57 12.17
CA LYS A 208 27.54 15.62 11.52
C LYS A 208 27.82 15.30 10.04
N LEU A 209 28.10 14.03 9.71
CA LEU A 209 28.30 13.61 8.31
C LEU A 209 27.00 13.68 7.49
N LYS A 210 25.84 13.40 8.10
CA LYS A 210 24.53 13.64 7.47
C LYS A 210 24.36 15.11 7.10
N GLU A 211 24.66 16.02 8.03
CA GLU A 211 24.54 17.47 7.79
C GLU A 211 25.53 17.99 6.74
N LEU A 212 26.77 17.50 6.75
CA LEU A 212 27.82 17.99 5.86
C LEU A 212 27.76 17.37 4.46
N TYR A 213 27.42 16.09 4.35
CA TYR A 213 27.58 15.30 3.13
C TYR A 213 26.34 14.52 2.71
N GLY A 214 25.24 14.60 3.47
CA GLY A 214 24.04 13.80 3.21
C GLY A 214 24.23 12.31 3.49
N SER A 215 25.26 11.92 4.27
CA SER A 215 25.56 10.53 4.61
C SER A 215 24.36 9.86 5.31
N ASN A 216 24.10 8.60 4.96
CA ASN A 216 23.10 7.81 5.65
C ASN A 216 23.58 7.45 7.06
N VAL A 217 22.78 7.80 8.06
CA VAL A 217 23.16 7.59 9.46
C VAL A 217 23.13 6.11 9.84
N CYS A 218 22.28 5.30 9.20
CA CYS A 218 22.22 3.85 9.39
C CYS A 218 23.18 3.07 8.49
N GLY A 219 23.91 3.73 7.57
CA GLY A 219 24.86 3.05 6.67
C GLY A 219 24.24 2.30 5.50
N GLU A 220 22.97 2.58 5.13
CA GLU A 220 22.25 1.87 4.06
C GLU A 220 22.91 1.97 2.67
N GLY A 221 23.69 3.03 2.42
CA GLY A 221 24.42 3.21 1.17
C GLY A 221 25.73 2.42 1.11
N GLY A 222 25.99 1.57 2.12
CA GLY A 222 27.26 0.89 2.30
C GLY A 222 28.33 1.78 2.93
N GLU A 223 27.95 2.92 3.52
CA GLU A 223 28.90 3.86 4.14
C GLU A 223 29.72 3.19 5.25
N TYR A 224 29.10 2.27 5.97
CA TYR A 224 29.76 1.41 6.94
C TYR A 224 28.95 0.12 7.12
N GLU A 225 29.61 -0.93 7.59
CA GLU A 225 28.96 -2.16 8.03
C GLU A 225 29.27 -2.40 9.50
N THR A 226 28.41 -3.17 10.17
CA THR A 226 28.53 -3.41 11.61
C THR A 226 28.50 -4.90 11.94
N LEU A 227 29.04 -5.21 13.11
CA LEU A 227 28.85 -6.49 13.76
C LEU A 227 28.37 -6.26 15.19
N THR A 228 27.34 -6.99 15.59
CA THR A 228 26.74 -6.88 16.93
C THR A 228 27.46 -7.80 17.91
N PHE A 229 28.05 -7.20 18.93
CA PHE A 229 28.79 -7.88 19.99
C PHE A 229 27.90 -8.22 21.18
N ASP A 230 26.92 -7.36 21.45
CA ASP A 230 25.92 -7.62 22.46
C ASP A 230 24.56 -6.99 22.12
N CYS A 231 23.47 -7.63 22.57
CA CYS A 231 22.14 -7.02 22.58
C CYS A 231 21.21 -7.77 23.57
N PRO A 232 19.97 -7.29 23.82
CA PRO A 232 19.04 -8.00 24.69
C PRO A 232 18.67 -9.42 24.21
N LEU A 233 18.82 -9.70 22.91
CA LEU A 233 18.68 -11.07 22.40
C LEU A 233 19.79 -11.99 22.91
N PHE A 234 20.93 -11.44 23.35
CA PHE A 234 22.08 -12.21 23.81
C PHE A 234 21.94 -12.42 25.35
N LYS A 235 21.02 -13.28 25.81
CA LYS A 235 20.81 -13.61 27.24
C LYS A 235 21.99 -14.27 27.98
N TYR A 236 22.74 -15.19 27.36
CA TYR A 236 23.69 -16.06 28.09
C TYR A 236 25.13 -15.53 28.11
N ALA A 237 25.58 -14.94 27.02
CA ALA A 237 26.94 -14.43 26.89
C ALA A 237 26.93 -13.19 26.00
N ARG A 238 28.05 -12.47 25.96
CA ARG A 238 28.36 -11.43 24.96
C ARG A 238 29.64 -11.81 24.22
N ILE A 239 29.78 -11.32 23.00
CA ILE A 239 31.01 -11.53 22.21
C ILE A 239 32.03 -10.47 22.64
N ILE A 240 33.30 -10.87 22.74
CA ILE A 240 34.44 -9.99 23.01
C ILE A 240 35.48 -10.18 21.90
N LEU A 241 35.88 -9.08 21.26
CA LEU A 241 36.95 -9.07 20.27
C LEU A 241 38.30 -9.01 20.97
N ASP A 242 39.12 -10.05 20.85
CA ASP A 242 40.43 -10.11 21.49
C ASP A 242 41.52 -9.51 20.60
N GLU A 243 41.55 -9.93 19.34
CA GLU A 243 42.54 -9.50 18.35
C GLU A 243 41.89 -9.30 16.99
N PHE A 244 42.33 -8.28 16.26
CA PHE A 244 41.89 -7.97 14.90
C PHE A 244 42.98 -7.26 14.10
N GLN A 245 42.87 -7.34 12.79
CA GLN A 245 43.69 -6.64 11.82
C GLN A 245 42.85 -5.64 11.05
N LEU A 246 43.41 -4.45 10.81
CA LEU A 246 42.81 -3.47 9.90
C LEU A 246 43.39 -3.66 8.49
N VAL A 247 42.51 -3.89 7.52
CA VAL A 247 42.84 -4.04 6.11
C VAL A 247 42.33 -2.81 5.37
N LEU A 248 43.25 -2.05 4.77
CA LEU A 248 42.91 -0.91 3.92
C LEU A 248 42.78 -1.40 2.47
N HIS A 249 41.56 -1.38 1.95
CA HIS A 249 41.26 -1.77 0.57
C HIS A 249 41.47 -0.59 -0.39
N ASP A 250 41.05 0.61 0.00
CA ASP A 250 41.31 1.85 -0.74
C ASP A 250 41.78 2.94 0.22
N SER A 251 42.91 3.56 -0.14
CA SER A 251 43.50 4.68 0.62
C SER A 251 43.12 6.05 0.05
N ASN A 252 42.05 6.11 -0.77
CA ASN A 252 41.51 7.34 -1.31
C ASN A 252 41.35 8.41 -0.21
N PRO A 253 41.97 9.59 -0.36
CA PRO A 253 41.94 10.63 0.67
C PRO A 253 40.56 11.26 0.88
N ILE A 254 39.59 11.01 -0.01
CA ILE A 254 38.23 11.54 0.06
C ILE A 254 37.28 10.54 0.71
N ALA A 255 37.29 9.28 0.26
CA ALA A 255 36.43 8.21 0.76
C ALA A 255 37.26 6.91 0.89
N PRO A 256 38.07 6.79 1.96
CA PRO A 256 38.87 5.60 2.18
C PRO A 256 37.98 4.39 2.50
N VAL A 257 38.39 3.22 2.02
CA VAL A 257 37.72 1.95 2.29
C VAL A 257 38.61 1.11 3.20
N GLY A 258 38.11 0.79 4.38
CA GLY A 258 38.80 -0.05 5.34
C GLY A 258 37.88 -1.08 5.96
N ILE A 259 38.46 -2.25 6.23
CA ILE A 259 37.78 -3.41 6.80
C ILE A 259 38.52 -3.86 8.06
N LEU A 260 37.76 -4.24 9.08
CA LEU A 260 38.26 -4.90 10.28
C LEU A 260 38.13 -6.41 10.07
N HIS A 261 39.27 -7.09 10.00
CA HIS A 261 39.35 -8.54 9.93
C HIS A 261 39.65 -9.11 11.33
N PRO A 262 38.73 -9.84 11.97
CA PRO A 262 38.97 -10.45 13.28
C PRO A 262 40.06 -11.53 13.21
N LEU A 263 40.90 -11.61 14.23
CA LEU A 263 41.90 -12.68 14.37
C LEU A 263 41.55 -13.62 15.53
N ALA A 264 41.03 -13.07 16.63
CA ALA A 264 40.61 -13.84 17.80
C ALA A 264 39.45 -13.14 18.52
N PHE A 265 38.52 -13.94 19.05
CA PHE A 265 37.41 -13.49 19.88
C PHE A 265 37.00 -14.59 20.85
N HIS A 266 36.32 -14.22 21.93
CA HIS A 266 35.74 -15.16 22.88
C HIS A 266 34.33 -14.71 23.30
N CYS A 267 33.64 -15.57 24.03
CA CYS A 267 32.35 -15.25 24.65
C CYS A 267 32.52 -15.09 26.15
N GLU A 268 31.95 -14.02 26.71
CA GLU A 268 31.93 -13.74 28.14
C GLU A 268 30.52 -13.96 28.69
N ASP A 269 30.39 -14.83 29.69
CA ASP A 269 29.11 -15.14 30.32
C ASP A 269 28.46 -13.92 30.97
N LYS A 270 27.14 -13.79 30.77
CA LYS A 270 26.31 -12.83 31.48
C LYS A 270 25.86 -13.46 32.80
N THR A 271 26.36 -12.95 33.91
CA THR A 271 25.92 -13.39 35.23
C THR A 271 24.43 -13.07 35.40
N ASN A 272 23.60 -14.10 35.66
CA ASN A 272 22.15 -13.95 35.87
C ASN A 272 21.86 -12.85 36.90
N SER A 273 21.25 -11.73 36.48
CA SER A 273 20.60 -10.79 37.39
C SER A 273 19.42 -11.49 38.08
N PRO A 274 19.16 -11.24 39.38
CA PRO A 274 18.21 -12.04 40.15
C PRO A 274 16.78 -11.81 39.62
N SER A 275 16.13 -12.89 39.21
CA SER A 275 14.70 -12.91 38.93
C SER A 275 13.92 -12.51 40.19
N VAL A 276 13.03 -11.54 40.02
CA VAL A 276 11.94 -11.25 40.97
C VAL A 276 11.23 -12.56 41.32
N SER A 277 10.96 -12.73 42.60
CA SER A 277 10.41 -13.93 43.23
C SER A 277 9.10 -14.40 42.60
N ASP A 278 9.14 -15.54 41.91
CA ASP A 278 7.96 -16.39 41.68
C ASP A 278 8.18 -17.73 42.38
N SER A 279 7.73 -17.80 43.63
CA SER A 279 7.57 -19.06 44.34
C SER A 279 6.31 -19.76 43.84
N ASN A 280 6.46 -20.72 42.92
CA ASN A 280 5.69 -21.98 42.85
C ASN A 280 5.91 -22.68 41.50
N ARG A 281 6.68 -23.79 41.47
CA ARG A 281 6.23 -25.12 40.98
C ARG A 281 7.37 -26.14 40.89
N SER A 282 7.15 -27.24 41.61
CA SER A 282 7.51 -28.65 41.37
C SER A 282 8.64 -29.01 40.40
N ASN A 283 9.62 -29.75 40.95
CA ASN A 283 10.61 -30.58 40.26
C ASN A 283 10.04 -31.35 39.05
N GLY A 284 10.48 -30.97 37.86
CA GLY A 284 10.50 -31.80 36.66
C GLY A 284 11.88 -31.66 36.02
N SER A 285 12.60 -32.76 35.83
CA SER A 285 13.88 -32.78 35.13
C SER A 285 13.63 -32.57 33.63
N CYS A 286 13.83 -31.36 33.14
CA CYS A 286 13.88 -31.09 31.71
C CYS A 286 15.32 -31.33 31.24
N LEU A 287 15.53 -32.41 30.49
CA LEU A 287 16.62 -32.45 29.51
C LEU A 287 16.26 -31.36 28.48
N GLU A 288 17.03 -30.28 28.44
CA GLU A 288 16.88 -29.24 27.42
C GLU A 288 17.38 -29.80 26.07
N ASP A 289 16.49 -29.80 25.09
CA ASP A 289 16.74 -30.23 23.71
C ASP A 289 17.54 -29.12 23.01
N MET A 290 18.81 -29.39 22.71
CA MET A 290 19.76 -28.42 22.15
C MET A 290 19.53 -28.24 20.65
N GLY A 291 19.41 -27.00 20.18
CA GLY A 291 19.20 -26.59 18.80
C GLY A 291 20.34 -27.05 17.88
N SER A 292 19.98 -27.46 16.66
CA SER A 292 20.91 -28.01 15.67
C SER A 292 21.24 -27.00 14.57
N VAL A 293 22.51 -26.98 14.15
CA VAL A 293 22.98 -26.25 12.96
C VAL A 293 22.93 -27.19 11.76
N ILE A 294 22.32 -26.76 10.66
CA ILE A 294 22.20 -27.54 9.43
C ILE A 294 22.83 -26.75 8.28
N GLU A 295 23.95 -27.25 7.76
CA GLU A 295 24.52 -26.76 6.51
C GLU A 295 23.85 -27.45 5.32
N VAL A 296 23.37 -26.66 4.37
CA VAL A 296 22.73 -27.16 3.16
C VAL A 296 23.78 -27.23 2.04
N HIS A 297 24.15 -28.45 1.65
CA HIS A 297 25.07 -28.70 0.53
C HIS A 297 24.32 -28.91 -0.80
N SER A 298 24.91 -28.43 -1.90
CA SER A 298 24.35 -28.44 -3.26
C SER A 298 24.39 -29.83 -3.94
N GLU A 299 23.92 -30.89 -3.29
CA GLU A 299 23.80 -32.20 -3.96
C GLU A 299 22.36 -32.71 -3.99
N SER A 300 21.87 -32.87 -5.22
CA SER A 300 20.61 -33.50 -5.64
C SER A 300 19.34 -32.63 -5.52
N LEU A 301 19.24 -31.61 -6.38
CA LEU A 301 17.94 -30.99 -6.70
C LEU A 301 17.24 -31.80 -7.80
N ASP A 302 16.28 -32.63 -7.42
CA ASP A 302 15.19 -32.98 -8.34
C ASP A 302 14.39 -31.70 -8.59
N ILE A 303 14.67 -31.03 -9.70
CA ILE A 303 13.83 -29.96 -10.22
C ILE A 303 12.53 -30.62 -10.68
N VAL A 304 11.60 -30.80 -9.75
CA VAL A 304 10.20 -30.98 -10.12
C VAL A 304 9.71 -29.60 -10.53
N GLU A 305 9.73 -29.35 -11.84
CA GLU A 305 8.91 -28.30 -12.45
C GLU A 305 7.45 -28.64 -12.12
N GLU A 306 6.93 -28.15 -10.99
CA GLU A 306 5.50 -27.92 -10.87
C GLU A 306 5.16 -26.79 -11.86
N LYS A 307 4.87 -27.20 -13.08
CA LYS A 307 4.13 -26.38 -14.03
C LYS A 307 2.79 -26.10 -13.37
N CYS A 308 2.67 -24.93 -12.75
CA CYS A 308 1.38 -24.28 -12.64
C CYS A 308 0.86 -24.17 -14.07
N HIS A 309 -0.02 -25.10 -14.44
CA HIS A 309 -0.74 -25.01 -15.69
C HIS A 309 -1.50 -23.68 -15.63
N PRO A 310 -1.24 -22.71 -16.53
CA PRO A 310 -2.21 -21.67 -16.76
C PRO A 310 -3.47 -22.41 -17.17
N SER A 311 -4.49 -22.37 -16.32
CA SER A 311 -5.83 -22.72 -16.73
C SER A 311 -6.23 -21.66 -17.76
N ASN A 312 -5.81 -21.89 -19.01
CA ASN A 312 -6.43 -21.28 -20.18
C ASN A 312 -7.84 -21.85 -20.23
N VAL A 313 -8.70 -21.31 -19.36
CA VAL A 313 -10.12 -21.48 -19.50
C VAL A 313 -10.50 -20.58 -20.67
N ALA A 314 -10.37 -21.11 -21.88
CA ALA A 314 -11.06 -20.59 -23.04
C ALA A 314 -12.57 -20.78 -22.74
N LEU A 315 -13.14 -19.81 -22.03
CA LEU A 315 -14.57 -19.71 -21.87
C LEU A 315 -15.13 -19.23 -23.19
N ASP A 316 -16.07 -20.03 -23.69
CA ASP A 316 -16.82 -19.78 -24.90
C ASP A 316 -17.55 -18.42 -24.76
N LEU A 317 -17.08 -17.40 -25.48
CA LEU A 317 -17.63 -16.03 -25.50
C LEU A 317 -19.14 -16.01 -25.82
N THR A 318 -19.66 -17.10 -26.39
CA THR A 318 -21.09 -17.29 -26.69
C THR A 318 -21.98 -17.43 -25.43
N GLN A 319 -21.41 -17.71 -24.24
CA GLN A 319 -22.20 -17.69 -22.98
C GLN A 319 -22.37 -16.28 -22.39
N LEU A 320 -21.48 -15.31 -22.71
CA LEU A 320 -21.63 -13.92 -22.26
C LEU A 320 -22.85 -13.25 -22.91
N GLU A 321 -23.19 -13.60 -24.15
CA GLU A 321 -24.33 -13.02 -24.89
C GLU A 321 -25.70 -13.35 -24.25
N LYS A 322 -25.78 -14.37 -23.37
CA LYS A 322 -27.03 -14.75 -22.70
C LYS A 322 -27.31 -13.97 -21.41
N ARG A 323 -26.32 -13.30 -20.82
CA ARG A 323 -26.47 -12.53 -19.58
C ARG A 323 -26.45 -11.03 -19.88
N ARG A 324 -27.39 -10.28 -19.31
CA ARG A 324 -27.49 -8.82 -19.52
C ARG A 324 -26.37 -8.10 -18.76
N LEU A 325 -25.26 -7.87 -19.44
CA LEU A 325 -24.14 -7.06 -18.98
C LEU A 325 -24.38 -5.59 -19.32
N HIS A 326 -24.04 -4.72 -18.39
CA HIS A 326 -24.07 -3.28 -18.60
C HIS A 326 -22.66 -2.72 -18.51
N VAL A 327 -22.36 -1.78 -19.41
CA VAL A 327 -21.10 -1.06 -19.44
C VAL A 327 -21.39 0.43 -19.54
N SER A 328 -20.62 1.21 -18.80
CA SER A 328 -20.62 2.66 -18.88
C SER A 328 -19.18 3.16 -19.04
N LYS A 329 -19.03 4.25 -19.79
CA LYS A 329 -17.73 4.74 -20.21
C LYS A 329 -17.70 6.26 -20.27
N THR A 330 -16.81 6.85 -19.49
CA THR A 330 -16.41 8.25 -19.68
C THR A 330 -15.30 8.30 -20.72
N ARG A 331 -15.11 9.43 -21.40
CA ARG A 331 -14.01 9.59 -22.33
C ARG A 331 -13.31 10.91 -22.06
N LYS A 332 -12.00 10.83 -21.83
CA LYS A 332 -11.08 11.96 -21.97
C LYS A 332 -9.76 11.52 -22.60
N GLY A 333 -9.17 12.39 -23.42
CA GLY A 333 -7.77 12.37 -23.88
C GLY A 333 -6.86 11.25 -23.30
N ASN A 334 -6.29 11.47 -22.11
CA ASN A 334 -5.32 10.54 -21.50
C ASN A 334 -5.84 9.53 -20.48
N THR A 335 -7.10 9.62 -20.06
CA THR A 335 -7.68 8.68 -19.09
C THR A 335 -9.16 8.47 -19.36
N PHE A 336 -9.68 7.29 -19.05
CA PHE A 336 -11.11 7.00 -19.14
C PHE A 336 -11.53 6.01 -18.04
N SER A 337 -12.78 6.05 -17.60
CA SER A 337 -13.33 5.02 -16.72
C SER A 337 -14.17 4.02 -17.48
N LEU A 338 -14.02 2.74 -17.19
CA LEU A 338 -14.93 1.68 -17.58
C LEU A 338 -15.59 1.12 -16.34
N CYS A 339 -16.90 0.92 -16.38
CA CYS A 339 -17.60 0.21 -15.34
C CYS A 339 -18.41 -0.93 -15.94
N CYS A 340 -18.48 -2.05 -15.21
CA CYS A 340 -19.21 -3.24 -15.62
C CYS A 340 -19.87 -3.92 -14.42
N TRP A 341 -21.10 -4.38 -14.64
CA TRP A 341 -21.88 -5.18 -13.70
C TRP A 341 -22.87 -6.08 -14.44
N LEU A 342 -23.47 -7.00 -13.70
CA LEU A 342 -24.50 -7.91 -14.19
C LEU A 342 -25.88 -7.46 -13.73
N GLN A 343 -26.86 -7.46 -14.63
CA GLN A 343 -28.26 -7.31 -14.24
C GLN A 343 -28.78 -8.66 -13.74
N ASP A 344 -29.26 -8.71 -12.49
CA ASP A 344 -29.78 -9.93 -11.91
C ASP A 344 -31.18 -10.22 -12.46
N THR A 345 -31.29 -11.18 -13.38
CA THR A 345 -32.57 -11.84 -13.67
C THR A 345 -32.73 -12.93 -12.62
N THR A 346 -33.82 -12.91 -11.87
CA THR A 346 -34.21 -13.74 -10.71
C THR A 346 -34.09 -15.28 -10.82
N GLU A 347 -33.33 -15.81 -11.77
CA GLU A 347 -33.21 -17.23 -12.13
C GLU A 347 -31.81 -17.83 -11.94
N THR A 348 -30.78 -17.07 -11.55
CA THR A 348 -29.42 -17.62 -11.42
C THR A 348 -29.01 -17.96 -9.98
N THR A 349 -28.67 -19.23 -9.76
CA THR A 349 -27.96 -19.75 -8.56
C THR A 349 -26.48 -19.33 -8.52
N ALA A 350 -26.10 -18.24 -9.18
CA ALA A 350 -24.70 -17.86 -9.37
C ALA A 350 -24.08 -17.30 -8.07
N ASP A 351 -22.87 -17.79 -7.77
CA ASP A 351 -22.02 -17.35 -6.65
C ASP A 351 -21.23 -16.10 -7.05
N LEU A 352 -20.83 -15.26 -6.09
CA LEU A 352 -20.07 -14.02 -6.29
C LEU A 352 -18.86 -14.22 -7.21
N GLN A 353 -18.17 -15.34 -7.05
CA GLN A 353 -17.01 -15.70 -7.85
C GLN A 353 -17.32 -15.73 -9.36
N GLU A 354 -18.46 -16.28 -9.75
CA GLU A 354 -18.86 -16.37 -11.16
C GLU A 354 -19.25 -15.00 -11.71
N ASP A 355 -20.03 -14.22 -10.96
CA ASP A 355 -20.40 -12.85 -11.34
C ASP A 355 -19.14 -11.99 -11.55
N MET A 356 -18.24 -12.02 -10.58
CA MET A 356 -16.99 -11.27 -10.63
C MET A 356 -16.08 -11.71 -11.78
N LYS A 357 -16.01 -13.02 -12.06
CA LYS A 357 -15.27 -13.55 -13.20
C LYS A 357 -15.81 -13.03 -14.53
N ILE A 358 -17.13 -13.03 -14.72
CA ILE A 358 -17.77 -12.54 -15.94
C ILE A 358 -17.53 -11.04 -16.11
N VAL A 359 -17.71 -10.25 -15.04
CA VAL A 359 -17.47 -8.80 -15.04
C VAL A 359 -16.02 -8.47 -15.39
N LEU A 360 -15.05 -9.15 -14.77
CA LEU A 360 -13.61 -8.93 -15.05
C LEU A 360 -13.22 -9.40 -16.46
N LEU A 361 -13.78 -10.50 -16.97
CA LEU A 361 -13.58 -10.93 -18.35
C LEU A 361 -14.08 -9.88 -19.35
N LYS A 362 -15.25 -9.30 -19.10
CA LYS A 362 -15.80 -8.25 -19.97
C LYS A 362 -14.91 -7.00 -19.96
N ILE A 363 -14.49 -6.53 -18.79
CA ILE A 363 -13.54 -5.40 -18.69
C ILE A 363 -12.24 -5.72 -19.43
N GLU A 364 -11.67 -6.91 -19.25
CA GLU A 364 -10.44 -7.29 -19.96
C GLU A 364 -10.64 -7.31 -21.49
N SER A 365 -11.81 -7.74 -21.97
CA SER A 365 -12.18 -7.68 -23.40
C SER A 365 -12.24 -6.24 -23.90
N ASP A 366 -12.96 -5.37 -23.18
CA ASP A 366 -13.16 -3.97 -23.59
C ASP A 366 -11.86 -3.16 -23.56
N LEU A 367 -10.97 -3.47 -22.61
CA LEU A 367 -9.60 -2.95 -22.60
C LEU A 367 -8.87 -3.37 -23.87
N LYS A 368 -8.87 -4.66 -24.22
CA LYS A 368 -8.19 -5.19 -25.41
C LYS A 368 -8.74 -4.59 -26.71
N GLU A 369 -10.06 -4.48 -26.84
CA GLU A 369 -10.71 -3.84 -28.00
C GLU A 369 -10.30 -2.36 -28.14
N GLY A 370 -10.08 -1.68 -27.02
CA GLY A 370 -9.55 -0.31 -26.98
C GLY A 370 -8.03 -0.19 -27.18
N GLY A 371 -7.29 -1.29 -27.31
CA GLY A 371 -5.82 -1.29 -27.38
C GLY A 371 -5.10 -1.11 -26.03
N PHE A 372 -5.81 -1.37 -24.93
CA PHE A 372 -5.31 -1.26 -23.56
C PHE A 372 -5.22 -2.64 -22.88
N SER A 373 -4.61 -2.67 -21.70
CA SER A 373 -4.51 -3.87 -20.85
C SER A 373 -4.62 -3.50 -19.36
N TRP A 374 -4.54 -4.48 -18.47
CA TRP A 374 -4.46 -4.23 -17.02
C TRP A 374 -3.24 -3.39 -16.62
N GLU A 375 -2.18 -3.34 -17.43
CA GLU A 375 -1.03 -2.45 -17.19
C GLU A 375 -1.44 -0.97 -17.19
N ASN A 376 -2.46 -0.61 -17.96
CA ASN A 376 -2.97 0.75 -18.10
C ASN A 376 -3.90 1.17 -16.95
N VAL A 377 -4.37 0.23 -16.13
CA VAL A 377 -5.33 0.54 -15.06
C VAL A 377 -4.62 1.24 -13.91
N VAL A 378 -5.16 2.39 -13.51
CA VAL A 378 -4.64 3.28 -12.45
C VAL A 378 -5.34 2.99 -11.12
N TYR A 379 -6.67 2.84 -11.14
CA TYR A 379 -7.46 2.67 -9.93
C TYR A 379 -8.66 1.76 -10.18
N ILE A 380 -9.11 1.04 -9.14
CA ILE A 380 -10.28 0.17 -9.19
C ILE A 380 -11.22 0.42 -8.01
N HIS A 381 -12.51 0.64 -8.27
CA HIS A 381 -13.56 0.38 -7.28
C HIS A 381 -14.10 -1.02 -7.49
N LEU A 382 -14.03 -1.84 -6.45
CA LEU A 382 -14.65 -3.16 -6.41
C LEU A 382 -15.80 -3.13 -5.41
N TYR A 383 -17.03 -3.19 -5.89
CA TYR A 383 -18.20 -3.30 -5.04
C TYR A 383 -18.70 -4.75 -5.04
N ILE A 384 -18.94 -5.29 -3.84
CA ILE A 384 -19.47 -6.64 -3.63
C ILE A 384 -20.77 -6.57 -2.83
N SER A 385 -21.65 -7.54 -3.01
CA SER A 385 -22.93 -7.57 -2.30
C SER A 385 -22.85 -8.05 -0.85
N ASP A 386 -21.73 -8.69 -0.45
CA ASP A 386 -21.52 -9.24 0.89
C ASP A 386 -20.02 -9.26 1.24
N MET A 387 -19.63 -8.52 2.28
CA MET A 387 -18.24 -8.40 2.73
C MET A 387 -17.69 -9.70 3.36
N ASN A 388 -18.53 -10.66 3.75
CA ASN A 388 -18.06 -11.99 4.15
C ASN A 388 -17.31 -12.70 3.01
N MET A 389 -17.59 -12.33 1.77
CA MET A 389 -17.00 -12.93 0.57
C MET A 389 -15.73 -12.22 0.11
N PHE A 390 -15.18 -11.29 0.91
CA PHE A 390 -13.97 -10.52 0.57
C PHE A 390 -12.77 -11.40 0.17
N ALA A 391 -12.56 -12.53 0.86
CA ALA A 391 -11.49 -13.46 0.54
C ALA A 391 -11.67 -14.10 -0.86
N ILE A 392 -12.88 -14.54 -1.18
CA ILE A 392 -13.25 -15.13 -2.48
C ILE A 392 -13.14 -14.09 -3.60
N ALA A 393 -13.54 -12.85 -3.33
CA ALA A 393 -13.37 -11.74 -4.26
C ALA A 393 -11.88 -11.51 -4.58
N ASN A 394 -10.99 -11.53 -3.58
CA ASN A 394 -9.56 -11.39 -3.78
C ASN A 394 -8.94 -12.57 -4.54
N GLU A 395 -9.34 -13.80 -4.24
CA GLU A 395 -8.93 -15.01 -4.97
C GLU A 395 -9.34 -14.94 -6.44
N THR A 396 -10.55 -14.45 -6.72
CA THR A 396 -11.02 -14.25 -8.10
C THR A 396 -10.25 -13.14 -8.79
N TYR A 397 -10.04 -12.02 -8.11
CA TYR A 397 -9.34 -10.83 -8.62
C TYR A 397 -7.92 -11.15 -9.10
N VAL A 398 -7.14 -11.90 -8.31
CA VAL A 398 -5.73 -12.16 -8.61
C VAL A 398 -5.54 -13.01 -9.87
N ASN A 399 -6.56 -13.74 -10.32
CA ASN A 399 -6.51 -14.48 -11.60
C ASN A 399 -6.52 -13.55 -12.82
N PHE A 400 -7.01 -12.31 -12.67
CA PHE A 400 -7.10 -11.33 -13.74
C PHE A 400 -5.99 -10.30 -13.68
N ILE A 401 -5.69 -9.81 -12.48
CA ILE A 401 -4.77 -8.69 -12.26
C ILE A 401 -3.56 -9.24 -11.49
N THR A 402 -2.56 -9.66 -12.25
CA THR A 402 -1.31 -10.25 -11.73
C THR A 402 -0.16 -9.26 -11.88
N GLN A 403 0.94 -9.48 -11.16
CA GLN A 403 2.18 -8.73 -11.38
C GLN A 403 2.69 -8.88 -12.83
N GLU A 404 2.52 -10.06 -13.44
CA GLU A 404 2.91 -10.31 -14.85
C GLU A 404 2.10 -9.46 -15.85
N LYS A 405 0.80 -9.30 -15.60
CA LYS A 405 -0.11 -8.47 -16.41
C LYS A 405 -0.07 -6.99 -16.05
N CYS A 406 0.67 -6.61 -15.00
CA CYS A 406 0.78 -5.25 -14.47
C CYS A 406 2.23 -4.91 -14.17
N ARG A 407 3.08 -4.87 -15.21
CA ARG A 407 4.54 -4.68 -15.08
C ARG A 407 4.97 -3.39 -14.36
N PHE A 408 4.15 -2.35 -14.46
CA PHE A 408 4.35 -1.06 -13.78
C PHE A 408 3.65 -0.98 -12.40
N GLY A 409 3.26 -2.13 -11.85
CA GLY A 409 2.53 -2.23 -10.58
C GLY A 409 1.03 -2.43 -10.77
N VAL A 410 0.44 -3.23 -9.88
CA VAL A 410 -1.02 -3.43 -9.80
C VAL A 410 -1.70 -2.13 -9.35
N PRO A 411 -2.92 -1.83 -9.82
CA PRO A 411 -3.62 -0.60 -9.46
C PRO A 411 -3.96 -0.53 -7.96
N SER A 412 -4.17 0.70 -7.48
CA SER A 412 -4.77 0.93 -6.16
C SER A 412 -6.27 0.66 -6.20
N ARG A 413 -6.86 0.30 -5.06
CA ARG A 413 -8.24 -0.23 -5.01
C ARG A 413 -8.95 0.12 -3.71
N SER A 414 -10.26 0.37 -3.79
CA SER A 414 -11.18 0.24 -2.64
C SER A 414 -12.16 -0.90 -2.88
N THR A 415 -12.46 -1.64 -1.81
CA THR A 415 -13.44 -2.73 -1.85
C THR A 415 -14.50 -2.51 -0.80
N ILE A 416 -15.73 -2.24 -1.23
CA ILE A 416 -16.81 -1.79 -0.36
C ILE A 416 -18.04 -2.69 -0.56
N GLU A 417 -18.74 -3.02 0.52
CA GLU A 417 -20.04 -3.69 0.39
C GLU A 417 -21.06 -2.66 -0.08
N LEU A 418 -21.88 -2.99 -1.08
CA LEU A 418 -23.01 -2.16 -1.50
C LEU A 418 -24.29 -3.01 -1.58
N PRO A 419 -25.49 -2.41 -1.46
CA PRO A 419 -26.77 -3.11 -1.58
C PRO A 419 -27.10 -3.53 -3.04
N LEU A 420 -26.14 -4.11 -3.76
CA LEU A 420 -26.23 -4.43 -5.20
C LEU A 420 -27.42 -5.33 -5.54
N CYS A 421 -27.60 -6.43 -4.80
CA CYS A 421 -28.70 -7.35 -5.03
C CYS A 421 -30.08 -6.71 -4.80
N GLN A 422 -30.17 -5.74 -3.87
CA GLN A 422 -31.44 -5.06 -3.55
C GLN A 422 -31.93 -4.19 -4.71
N VAL A 423 -31.01 -3.73 -5.57
CA VAL A 423 -31.30 -2.90 -6.73
C VAL A 423 -31.08 -3.62 -8.07
N GLY A 424 -30.86 -4.94 -8.05
CA GLY A 424 -30.74 -5.78 -9.24
C GLY A 424 -29.41 -5.67 -10.00
N LEU A 425 -28.32 -5.24 -9.35
CA LEU A 425 -26.99 -5.09 -9.95
C LEU A 425 -26.06 -6.31 -9.78
N GLY A 426 -26.65 -7.49 -9.53
CA GLY A 426 -25.89 -8.72 -9.30
C GLY A 426 -25.07 -8.68 -8.01
N ARG A 427 -24.05 -9.53 -7.92
CA ARG A 427 -23.21 -9.65 -6.71
C ARG A 427 -21.89 -8.88 -6.78
N ALA A 428 -21.44 -8.51 -7.99
CA ALA A 428 -20.20 -7.81 -8.23
C ALA A 428 -20.40 -6.66 -9.22
N TYR A 429 -19.85 -5.50 -8.87
CA TYR A 429 -19.81 -4.30 -9.70
C TYR A 429 -18.39 -3.76 -9.67
N VAL A 430 -17.78 -3.58 -10.83
CA VAL A 430 -16.37 -3.15 -10.95
C VAL A 430 -16.29 -1.89 -11.79
N GLU A 431 -15.54 -0.91 -11.32
CA GLU A 431 -15.18 0.29 -12.05
C GLU A 431 -13.66 0.42 -12.08
N VAL A 432 -13.10 0.65 -13.26
CA VAL A 432 -11.66 0.81 -13.49
C VAL A 432 -11.39 2.18 -14.13
N LEU A 433 -10.40 2.88 -13.60
CA LEU A 433 -9.83 4.07 -14.22
C LEU A 433 -8.59 3.65 -15.02
N VAL A 434 -8.55 3.99 -16.30
CA VAL A 434 -7.56 3.53 -17.26
C VAL A 434 -6.80 4.74 -17.81
N ALA A 435 -5.47 4.66 -17.86
CA ALA A 435 -4.60 5.63 -18.52
C ALA A 435 -4.29 5.20 -19.96
N ASN A 436 -4.15 6.17 -20.86
CA ASN A 436 -3.76 5.90 -22.25
C ASN A 436 -2.25 5.74 -22.44
N ASP A 437 -1.47 5.95 -21.37
CA ASP A 437 -0.03 5.83 -21.32
C ASP A 437 0.38 4.94 -20.13
N GLN A 438 1.69 4.70 -20.00
CA GLN A 438 2.27 3.82 -18.98
C GLN A 438 3.10 4.60 -17.94
N SER A 439 2.86 5.92 -17.79
CA SER A 439 3.65 6.80 -16.91
C SER A 439 3.30 6.69 -15.41
N LYS A 440 2.44 5.74 -15.03
CA LYS A 440 1.98 5.60 -13.64
C LYS A 440 3.12 5.18 -12.70
N LYS A 441 3.15 5.75 -11.49
CA LYS A 441 4.03 5.34 -10.39
C LYS A 441 3.18 4.68 -9.30
N VAL A 442 3.56 3.49 -8.86
CA VAL A 442 2.77 2.68 -7.94
C VAL A 442 3.53 2.46 -6.64
N LEU A 443 2.86 2.68 -5.50
CA LEU A 443 3.36 2.31 -4.18
C LEU A 443 2.65 1.05 -3.71
N HIS A 444 3.38 -0.06 -3.66
CA HIS A 444 2.87 -1.34 -3.21
C HIS A 444 3.58 -1.78 -1.93
N VAL A 445 2.81 -1.90 -0.84
CA VAL A 445 3.30 -2.28 0.49
C VAL A 445 2.82 -3.70 0.78
N GLN A 446 3.69 -4.69 0.61
CA GLN A 446 3.35 -6.09 0.85
C GLN A 446 3.85 -6.59 2.21
N SER A 447 5.02 -6.13 2.65
CA SER A 447 5.57 -6.47 3.96
C SER A 447 4.79 -5.82 5.10
N ILE A 448 4.66 -6.54 6.22
CA ILE A 448 4.26 -5.93 7.49
C ILE A 448 5.42 -5.04 7.97
N SER A 449 5.12 -3.79 8.33
CA SER A 449 6.12 -2.76 8.63
C SER A 449 5.63 -1.81 9.71
N SER A 450 6.51 -0.96 10.25
CA SER A 450 6.13 0.00 11.30
C SER A 450 5.73 1.39 10.78
N TRP A 451 5.77 1.64 9.46
CA TRP A 451 5.48 2.96 8.89
C TRP A 451 4.08 3.06 8.24
N ALA A 452 3.63 2.02 7.54
CA ALA A 452 2.32 1.96 6.89
C ALA A 452 1.79 0.52 6.81
N PRO A 453 0.46 0.33 6.81
CA PRO A 453 -0.12 -1.00 6.77
C PRO A 453 0.19 -1.70 5.44
N SER A 454 0.38 -3.02 5.49
CA SER A 454 0.42 -3.85 4.28
C SER A 454 -0.95 -3.90 3.62
N CYS A 455 -0.98 -4.11 2.30
CA CYS A 455 -2.23 -4.28 1.57
C CYS A 455 -2.94 -5.57 2.02
N ILE A 456 -4.21 -5.47 2.42
CA ILE A 456 -5.01 -6.64 2.86
C ILE A 456 -5.59 -7.46 1.69
N GLY A 457 -5.19 -7.13 0.46
CA GLY A 457 -5.58 -7.80 -0.77
C GLY A 457 -4.62 -7.48 -1.91
N PRO A 458 -4.81 -8.07 -3.09
CA PRO A 458 -3.90 -7.98 -4.24
C PRO A 458 -4.01 -6.65 -4.99
N TYR A 459 -3.71 -5.54 -4.32
CA TYR A 459 -3.76 -4.18 -4.86
C TYR A 459 -2.66 -3.30 -4.25
N SER A 460 -2.42 -2.12 -4.81
CA SER A 460 -1.41 -1.18 -4.31
C SER A 460 -1.97 -0.11 -3.37
N GLN A 461 -1.15 0.43 -2.48
CA GLN A 461 -1.59 1.49 -1.56
C GLN A 461 -1.95 2.78 -2.30
N ALA A 462 -1.21 3.11 -3.35
CA ALA A 462 -1.52 4.27 -4.17
C ALA A 462 -0.93 4.16 -5.58
N THR A 463 -1.55 4.86 -6.51
CA THR A 463 -1.10 5.00 -7.90
C THR A 463 -1.13 6.46 -8.29
N LEU A 464 0.04 7.03 -8.58
CA LEU A 464 0.20 8.36 -9.15
C LEU A 464 0.17 8.24 -10.67
N HIS A 465 -0.74 8.97 -11.32
CA HIS A 465 -0.69 9.16 -12.77
C HIS A 465 -0.74 10.65 -13.06
N LYS A 466 0.31 11.15 -13.72
CA LYS A 466 0.55 12.59 -13.87
C LYS A 466 0.51 13.25 -12.48
N GLU A 467 -0.30 14.29 -12.29
CA GLU A 467 -0.44 15.03 -11.04
C GLU A 467 -1.50 14.46 -10.06
N ILE A 468 -2.17 13.35 -10.38
CA ILE A 468 -3.26 12.82 -9.52
C ILE A 468 -2.84 11.51 -8.87
N LEU A 469 -2.80 11.51 -7.53
CA LEU A 469 -2.53 10.34 -6.70
C LEU A 469 -3.84 9.70 -6.25
N HIS A 470 -4.14 8.53 -6.81
CA HIS A 470 -5.28 7.71 -6.42
C HIS A 470 -4.86 6.74 -5.31
N MET A 471 -5.30 7.01 -4.08
CA MET A 471 -5.03 6.12 -2.94
C MET A 471 -6.10 5.04 -2.80
N ALA A 472 -5.66 3.85 -2.41
CA ALA A 472 -6.53 2.77 -1.99
C ALA A 472 -7.28 3.14 -0.70
N GLY A 473 -8.32 2.37 -0.40
CA GLY A 473 -9.03 2.43 0.87
C GLY A 473 -8.10 2.28 2.06
N GLN A 474 -8.04 3.31 2.91
CA GLN A 474 -7.25 3.30 4.13
C GLN A 474 -8.14 2.95 5.32
N LEU A 475 -7.87 1.79 5.91
CA LEU A 475 -8.49 1.35 7.16
C LEU A 475 -7.66 1.82 8.35
N GLY A 476 -8.30 1.87 9.52
CA GLY A 476 -7.68 2.15 10.81
C GLY A 476 -6.83 1.00 11.36
N LEU A 477 -5.94 0.44 10.52
CA LEU A 477 -5.04 -0.65 10.90
C LEU A 477 -3.77 -0.09 11.55
N ASP A 478 -3.39 -0.67 12.67
CA ASP A 478 -2.07 -0.48 13.25
C ASP A 478 -1.02 -1.19 12.35
N PRO A 479 -0.07 -0.46 11.72
CA PRO A 479 0.84 -1.03 10.72
C PRO A 479 1.64 -2.27 11.18
N PRO A 480 2.29 -2.27 12.37
CA PRO A 480 3.10 -3.41 12.79
C PRO A 480 2.30 -4.67 13.10
N THR A 481 1.04 -4.53 13.56
CA THR A 481 0.20 -5.68 13.97
C THR A 481 -0.86 -6.05 12.96
N MET A 482 -1.14 -5.20 11.97
CA MET A 482 -2.21 -5.36 10.98
C MET A 482 -3.62 -5.58 11.59
N SER A 483 -3.81 -5.12 12.81
CA SER A 483 -5.05 -5.18 13.57
C SER A 483 -5.77 -3.82 13.54
N LEU A 484 -7.11 -3.83 13.55
CA LEU A 484 -7.87 -2.58 13.67
C LEU A 484 -7.63 -1.95 15.04
N CYS A 485 -7.46 -0.63 15.09
CA CYS A 485 -7.22 0.08 16.34
C CYS A 485 -8.40 -0.08 17.31
N SER A 486 -8.09 -0.44 18.55
CA SER A 486 -9.07 -0.45 19.63
C SER A 486 -9.51 0.99 19.95
N GLY A 487 -10.80 1.20 20.20
CA GLY A 487 -11.35 2.53 20.53
C GLY A 487 -12.56 2.94 19.69
N GLY A 488 -12.99 2.08 18.76
CA GLY A 488 -14.20 2.29 17.96
C GLY A 488 -13.98 3.22 16.76
N PRO A 489 -15.07 3.72 16.15
CA PRO A 489 -15.03 4.42 14.86
C PRO A 489 -14.08 5.63 14.80
N ILE A 490 -13.99 6.39 15.90
CA ILE A 490 -13.15 7.60 15.96
C ILE A 490 -11.66 7.24 15.95
N ALA A 491 -11.27 6.20 16.69
CA ALA A 491 -9.88 5.72 16.73
C ALA A 491 -9.47 5.10 15.38
N GLU A 492 -10.37 4.35 14.75
CA GLU A 492 -10.13 3.80 13.41
C GLU A 492 -9.98 4.92 12.36
N LEU A 493 -10.80 5.97 12.41
CA LEU A 493 -10.65 7.12 11.52
C LEU A 493 -9.30 7.82 11.71
N GLU A 494 -8.92 8.07 12.97
CA GLU A 494 -7.64 8.71 13.29
C GLU A 494 -6.48 7.91 12.71
N GLN A 495 -6.46 6.59 12.93
CA GLN A 495 -5.43 5.73 12.36
C GLN A 495 -5.49 5.68 10.83
N ALA A 496 -6.67 5.66 10.22
CA ALA A 496 -6.81 5.69 8.77
C ALA A 496 -6.23 6.97 8.15
N LEU A 497 -6.39 8.13 8.82
CA LEU A 497 -5.79 9.40 8.39
C LEU A 497 -4.27 9.40 8.58
N VAL A 498 -3.76 8.83 9.69
CA VAL A 498 -2.31 8.67 9.91
C VAL A 498 -1.69 7.77 8.83
N ASN A 499 -2.34 6.63 8.52
CA ASN A 499 -1.92 5.73 7.45
C ASN A 499 -1.95 6.43 6.08
N SER A 500 -3.00 7.22 5.83
CA SER A 500 -3.13 8.02 4.59
C SER A 500 -1.97 9.03 4.45
N GLU A 501 -1.63 9.73 5.53
CA GLU A 501 -0.52 10.68 5.55
C GLU A 501 0.84 9.98 5.34
N ALA A 502 1.06 8.81 5.94
CA ALA A 502 2.29 8.04 5.74
C ALA A 502 2.47 7.63 4.26
N VAL A 503 1.40 7.19 3.61
CA VAL A 503 1.41 6.87 2.17
C VAL A 503 1.61 8.13 1.32
N ALA A 504 0.93 9.24 1.63
CA ALA A 504 1.08 10.51 0.92
C ALA A 504 2.53 11.04 0.95
N ARG A 505 3.21 10.92 2.09
CA ARG A 505 4.62 11.33 2.24
C ARG A 505 5.58 10.56 1.34
N SER A 506 5.23 9.34 0.93
CA SER A 506 6.03 8.58 -0.04
C SER A 506 6.01 9.19 -1.46
N PHE A 507 5.10 10.13 -1.70
CA PHE A 507 4.99 10.92 -2.93
C PHE A 507 5.31 12.40 -2.69
N ASN A 508 6.03 12.73 -1.61
CA ASN A 508 6.40 14.10 -1.24
C ASN A 508 5.21 15.04 -1.05
N CYS A 509 4.03 14.52 -0.70
CA CYS A 509 2.83 15.31 -0.46
C CYS A 509 2.21 15.01 0.92
N SER A 510 1.21 15.80 1.29
CA SER A 510 0.50 15.67 2.57
C SER A 510 -1.01 15.66 2.34
N ILE A 511 -1.74 14.82 3.06
CA ILE A 511 -3.20 14.74 2.92
C ILE A 511 -3.90 16.02 3.37
N SER A 512 -3.23 16.82 4.19
CA SER A 512 -3.79 18.04 4.73
C SER A 512 -3.66 19.23 3.78
N THR A 513 -2.74 19.19 2.81
CA THR A 513 -2.48 20.29 1.87
C THR A 513 -2.78 19.95 0.43
N SER A 514 -2.66 18.67 0.06
CA SER A 514 -2.73 18.21 -1.33
C SER A 514 -4.05 17.51 -1.67
N ALA A 515 -4.94 17.31 -0.70
CA ALA A 515 -6.17 16.55 -0.95
C ALA A 515 -7.20 17.34 -1.75
N ILE A 516 -7.74 16.69 -2.77
CA ILE A 516 -8.83 17.19 -3.63
C ILE A 516 -10.17 16.70 -3.07
N LEU A 517 -10.25 15.40 -2.75
CA LEU A 517 -11.46 14.73 -2.27
C LEU A 517 -11.09 13.68 -1.25
N PHE A 518 -11.88 13.61 -0.18
CA PHE A 518 -11.98 12.44 0.69
C PHE A 518 -13.36 11.81 0.51
N VAL A 519 -13.38 10.53 0.12
CA VAL A 519 -14.58 9.70 0.26
C VAL A 519 -14.41 8.90 1.54
N ILE A 520 -15.34 9.08 2.48
CA ILE A 520 -15.34 8.45 3.79
C ILE A 520 -16.50 7.47 3.82
N PHE A 521 -16.17 6.18 3.71
CA PHE A 521 -17.16 5.13 3.82
C PHE A 521 -17.36 4.81 5.30
N CYS A 522 -18.60 4.91 5.77
CA CYS A 522 -19.00 4.55 7.12
C CYS A 522 -19.84 3.27 7.07
N SER A 523 -19.47 2.27 7.87
CA SER A 523 -20.27 1.06 8.04
C SER A 523 -21.64 1.40 8.67
N MET A 524 -22.67 0.62 8.36
CA MET A 524 -24.00 0.77 8.96
C MET A 524 -23.99 0.53 10.48
N SER A 525 -22.95 -0.15 10.98
CA SER A 525 -22.69 -0.33 12.41
C SER A 525 -22.30 0.96 13.14
N THR A 526 -21.87 2.00 12.41
CA THR A 526 -21.45 3.28 12.98
C THR A 526 -22.66 4.19 13.24
N SER A 527 -22.88 4.58 14.50
CA SER A 527 -24.00 5.44 14.88
C SER A 527 -23.86 6.87 14.34
N THR A 528 -24.96 7.61 14.24
CA THR A 528 -24.90 9.03 13.83
C THR A 528 -24.03 9.88 14.75
N LEU A 529 -24.02 9.60 16.06
CA LEU A 529 -23.17 10.31 17.02
C LEU A 529 -21.69 10.02 16.77
N ASP A 530 -21.34 8.77 16.53
CA ASP A 530 -19.95 8.39 16.21
C ASP A 530 -19.49 9.02 14.90
N ARG A 531 -20.36 9.05 13.88
CA ARG A 531 -20.08 9.72 12.60
C ARG A 531 -19.79 11.22 12.76
N ILE A 532 -20.56 11.90 13.61
CA ILE A 532 -20.31 13.32 13.93
C ILE A 532 -18.97 13.47 14.66
N GLY A 533 -18.70 12.63 15.67
CA GLY A 533 -17.43 12.65 16.40
C GLY A 533 -16.21 12.36 15.50
N MET A 534 -16.37 11.46 14.52
CA MET A 534 -15.38 11.20 13.49
C MET A 534 -15.08 12.47 12.68
N GLN A 535 -16.10 13.18 12.19
CA GLN A 535 -15.90 14.42 11.43
C GLN A 535 -15.18 15.51 12.26
N GLU A 536 -15.54 15.67 13.53
CA GLU A 536 -14.87 16.61 14.45
C GLU A 536 -13.39 16.24 14.66
N LYS A 537 -13.11 14.95 14.88
CA LYS A 537 -11.75 14.44 15.07
C LYS A 537 -10.91 14.61 13.80
N GLN A 538 -11.46 14.30 12.64
CA GLN A 538 -10.81 14.51 11.34
C GLN A 538 -10.43 15.97 11.14
N ASN A 539 -11.35 16.92 11.38
CA ASN A 539 -11.06 18.34 11.25
C ASN A 539 -9.89 18.75 12.17
N THR A 540 -9.88 18.22 13.39
CA THR A 540 -8.80 18.47 14.36
C THR A 540 -7.45 17.96 13.85
N ILE A 541 -7.41 16.71 13.36
CA ILE A 541 -6.17 16.07 12.86
C ILE A 541 -5.65 16.82 11.62
N LEU A 542 -6.50 17.07 10.63
CA LEU A 542 -6.07 17.75 9.40
C LEU A 542 -5.59 19.18 9.67
N ASN A 543 -6.24 19.91 10.60
CA ASN A 543 -5.76 21.23 11.02
C ASN A 543 -4.42 21.15 11.76
N HIS A 544 -4.22 20.14 12.61
CA HIS A 544 -2.94 19.94 13.29
C HIS A 544 -1.81 19.61 12.29
N MET A 545 -2.07 18.75 11.31
CA MET A 545 -1.13 18.44 10.23
C MET A 545 -0.76 19.70 9.43
N LYS A 546 -1.75 20.54 9.08
CA LYS A 546 -1.51 21.83 8.40
C LYS A 546 -0.56 22.75 9.19
N LEU A 547 -0.70 22.81 10.52
CA LEU A 547 0.11 23.69 11.37
C LEU A 547 1.56 23.22 11.52
N ASN A 548 1.81 21.91 11.41
CA ASN A 548 3.13 21.31 11.57
C ASN A 548 3.96 21.29 10.28
N LEU A 549 3.38 21.66 9.13
CA LEU A 549 4.11 21.73 7.86
C LEU A 549 4.93 23.02 7.78
N ASP A 550 6.19 22.89 7.36
CA ASP A 550 7.11 24.01 7.20
C ASP A 550 6.53 25.06 6.25
N ARG A 551 6.56 26.34 6.68
CA ARG A 551 5.99 27.49 5.94
C ARG A 551 6.53 27.70 4.52
N LYS A 552 7.52 26.92 4.08
CA LYS A 552 8.08 26.98 2.72
C LYS A 552 7.09 26.50 1.64
N HIS A 553 6.07 25.70 1.98
CA HIS A 553 5.05 25.19 1.04
C HIS A 553 3.66 25.84 1.20
N ALA A 554 3.59 27.07 1.71
CA ALA A 554 2.31 27.70 2.04
C ALA A 554 1.49 28.21 0.84
N SER A 555 2.08 28.31 -0.37
CA SER A 555 1.31 28.58 -1.60
C SER A 555 0.84 27.27 -2.21
N GLY A 556 -0.47 27.07 -2.37
CA GLY A 556 -1.04 25.87 -3.01
C GLY A 556 -1.85 24.93 -2.11
N VAL A 557 -2.15 25.32 -0.86
CA VAL A 557 -3.00 24.51 0.04
C VAL A 557 -4.42 24.36 -0.55
N LEU A 558 -4.78 23.14 -0.91
CA LEU A 558 -6.11 22.80 -1.41
C LEU A 558 -7.14 22.72 -0.28
N ASN A 559 -8.37 23.09 -0.60
CA ASN A 559 -9.53 22.85 0.25
C ASN A 559 -10.22 21.56 -0.23
N PRO A 560 -10.01 20.43 0.46
CA PRO A 560 -10.60 19.17 0.03
C PRO A 560 -12.12 19.18 0.18
N ILE A 561 -12.78 18.48 -0.73
CA ILE A 561 -14.19 18.12 -0.59
C ILE A 561 -14.27 16.87 0.30
N PHE A 562 -15.31 16.77 1.13
CA PHE A 562 -15.61 15.58 1.91
C PHE A 562 -16.94 14.99 1.44
N LEU A 563 -16.94 13.69 1.17
CA LEU A 563 -18.12 12.92 0.81
C LEU A 563 -18.25 11.75 1.77
N TYR A 564 -19.29 11.76 2.59
CA TYR A 564 -19.60 10.68 3.52
C TYR A 564 -20.60 9.73 2.87
N VAL A 565 -20.27 8.45 2.85
CA VAL A 565 -21.10 7.41 2.23
C VAL A 565 -21.40 6.33 3.27
N LEU A 566 -22.68 6.11 3.54
CA LEU A 566 -23.13 5.03 4.42
C LEU A 566 -23.30 3.74 3.61
N VAL A 567 -22.60 2.71 4.05
CA VAL A 567 -22.53 1.41 3.36
C VAL A 567 -22.84 0.28 4.33
N PRO A 568 -23.32 -0.89 3.86
CA PRO A 568 -23.59 -2.03 4.73
C PRO A 568 -22.39 -2.40 5.61
N ASP A 569 -21.23 -2.62 4.99
CA ASP A 569 -20.01 -2.97 5.70
C ASP A 569 -18.72 -2.73 4.92
N LEU A 570 -17.60 -2.88 5.63
CA LEU A 570 -16.24 -2.63 5.16
C LEU A 570 -15.32 -3.83 5.42
N PRO A 571 -14.17 -3.93 4.71
CA PRO A 571 -13.22 -5.01 4.95
C PRO A 571 -12.79 -5.07 6.42
N LYS A 572 -12.55 -6.29 6.91
CA LYS A 572 -12.28 -6.58 8.33
C LYS A 572 -13.37 -6.14 9.33
N ARG A 573 -14.59 -5.83 8.87
CA ARG A 573 -15.67 -5.29 9.72
C ARG A 573 -15.29 -3.94 10.35
N ALA A 574 -14.48 -3.14 9.65
CA ALA A 574 -14.11 -1.81 10.10
C ALA A 574 -15.34 -0.89 10.17
N PHE A 575 -15.29 0.10 11.05
CA PHE A 575 -16.32 1.13 11.15
C PHE A 575 -16.20 2.19 10.06
N VAL A 576 -14.97 2.42 9.58
CA VAL A 576 -14.65 3.47 8.60
C VAL A 576 -13.51 3.08 7.67
N GLU A 577 -13.63 3.47 6.40
CA GLU A 577 -12.57 3.46 5.40
C GLU A 577 -12.43 4.86 4.81
N VAL A 578 -11.21 5.39 4.77
CA VAL A 578 -10.90 6.71 4.19
C VAL A 578 -10.24 6.51 2.84
N LYS A 579 -10.81 7.11 1.80
CA LYS A 579 -10.26 7.12 0.44
C LYS A 579 -9.93 8.56 0.02
N PRO A 580 -8.67 9.01 0.18
CA PRO A 580 -8.22 10.29 -0.33
C PRO A 580 -7.83 10.23 -1.83
N VAL A 581 -8.02 11.35 -2.52
CA VAL A 581 -7.46 11.64 -3.85
C VAL A 581 -6.68 12.94 -3.74
N LEU A 582 -5.40 12.92 -4.15
CA LEU A 582 -4.48 14.03 -3.92
C LEU A 582 -3.96 14.59 -5.25
N PHE A 583 -3.68 15.89 -5.26
CA PHE A 583 -2.93 16.58 -6.29
C PHE A 583 -1.44 16.62 -5.88
N VAL A 584 -0.56 16.08 -6.70
CA VAL A 584 0.88 16.06 -6.48
C VAL A 584 1.54 16.95 -7.52
N GLU A 585 2.27 17.97 -7.06
CA GLU A 585 3.03 18.86 -7.92
C GLU A 585 4.23 18.11 -8.52
N ASP A 586 4.48 18.28 -9.82
CA ASP A 586 5.71 17.79 -10.45
C ASP A 586 6.85 18.78 -10.13
N ASP A 587 7.94 18.28 -9.54
CA ASP A 587 9.16 19.05 -9.22
C ASP A 587 9.93 19.52 -10.47
N THR A 588 9.47 19.17 -11.67
CA THR A 588 10.00 19.71 -12.92
C THR A 588 9.48 21.13 -13.10
N GLU A 589 10.36 22.12 -12.95
CA GLU A 589 10.14 23.48 -13.44
C GLU A 589 9.76 23.43 -14.93
N THR A 590 8.48 23.29 -15.23
CA THR A 590 7.95 23.68 -16.52
C THR A 590 7.80 25.18 -16.46
N GLU A 591 8.60 25.86 -17.28
CA GLU A 591 8.52 27.29 -17.55
C GLU A 591 7.04 27.71 -17.61
N GLU A 592 6.69 28.76 -16.87
CA GLU A 592 5.39 29.40 -16.98
C GLU A 592 5.20 29.85 -18.43
N ASP A 593 4.53 29.03 -19.25
CA ASP A 593 3.96 29.50 -20.49
C ASP A 593 2.89 30.53 -20.12
N ASN A 594 3.28 31.79 -20.21
CA ASN A 594 2.41 32.96 -20.20
C ASN A 594 1.50 32.92 -21.44
N ASP A 595 0.56 31.98 -21.47
CA ASP A 595 -0.55 32.01 -22.39
C ASP A 595 -1.51 33.10 -21.89
N ASN A 596 -1.38 34.28 -22.52
CA ASN A 596 -2.33 35.37 -22.42
C ASN A 596 -3.74 34.86 -22.71
N VAL A 597 -4.53 34.71 -21.64
CA VAL A 597 -5.95 34.36 -21.68
C VAL A 597 -6.71 35.47 -22.43
N LEU A 598 -7.02 35.20 -23.70
CA LEU A 598 -8.13 35.85 -24.38
C LEU A 598 -9.42 35.29 -23.77
N SER A 599 -10.12 36.13 -23.01
CA SER A 599 -11.49 35.87 -22.58
C SER A 599 -12.36 35.67 -23.83
N ASP A 600 -12.88 34.44 -24.03
CA ASP A 600 -13.96 34.22 -24.99
C ASP A 600 -15.25 34.80 -24.39
N PRO A 601 -15.81 35.90 -24.93
CA PRO A 601 -17.00 36.53 -24.37
C PRO A 601 -18.31 35.82 -24.75
N ASN A 602 -18.25 34.71 -25.51
CA ASN A 602 -19.43 34.04 -26.05
C ASN A 602 -19.81 32.76 -25.29
N TYR A 603 -20.15 32.88 -24.00
CA TYR A 603 -21.05 31.89 -23.39
C TYR A 603 -22.42 32.04 -24.07
N LYS A 604 -22.76 31.13 -24.98
CA LYS A 604 -24.12 31.03 -25.52
C LYS A 604 -24.98 30.29 -24.50
N GLU A 605 -26.00 30.96 -23.99
CA GLU A 605 -27.04 30.36 -23.15
C GLU A 605 -27.54 29.05 -23.78
N THR A 606 -27.47 27.98 -22.99
CA THR A 606 -28.05 26.69 -23.34
C THR A 606 -29.56 26.72 -23.07
N PRO A 607 -30.39 25.94 -23.78
CA PRO A 607 -31.83 25.87 -23.48
C PRO A 607 -32.14 25.37 -22.06
N PHE A 608 -31.19 24.71 -21.39
CA PHE A 608 -31.29 24.35 -19.97
C PHE A 608 -31.06 25.54 -19.03
N ASP A 609 -30.31 26.57 -19.45
CA ASP A 609 -30.20 27.84 -18.71
C ASP A 609 -31.55 28.57 -18.63
N LEU A 610 -32.47 28.29 -19.56
CA LEU A 610 -33.85 28.82 -19.52
C LEU A 610 -34.76 28.03 -18.56
N CYS A 611 -34.41 26.79 -18.21
CA CYS A 611 -35.21 25.96 -17.30
C CYS A 611 -35.00 26.35 -15.82
N PHE A 612 -33.86 26.92 -15.46
CA PHE A 612 -33.54 27.28 -14.08
C PHE A 612 -32.98 28.71 -14.01
N GLN A 613 -33.74 29.63 -13.42
CA GLN A 613 -33.27 30.98 -13.13
C GLN A 613 -32.20 30.94 -12.03
N PRO A 614 -31.14 31.78 -12.07
CA PRO A 614 -30.11 31.80 -11.04
C PRO A 614 -30.68 32.15 -9.65
N GLU A 615 -30.63 31.20 -8.73
CA GLU A 615 -31.06 31.38 -7.34
C GLU A 615 -29.87 31.24 -6.37
N PRO A 616 -29.87 31.94 -5.21
CA PRO A 616 -28.75 31.90 -4.25
C PRO A 616 -28.43 30.48 -3.74
N TRP A 617 -29.45 29.63 -3.58
CA TRP A 617 -29.28 28.27 -3.07
C TRP A 617 -28.60 27.31 -4.06
N HIS A 618 -28.46 27.69 -5.34
CA HIS A 618 -27.79 26.86 -6.34
C HIS A 618 -26.31 26.59 -6.02
N ASP A 619 -25.66 27.50 -5.30
CA ASP A 619 -24.26 27.32 -4.90
C ASP A 619 -24.13 26.61 -3.54
N GLU A 620 -25.19 26.56 -2.73
CA GLU A 620 -25.21 25.86 -1.43
C GLU A 620 -25.12 24.34 -1.60
N CYS A 621 -25.60 23.80 -2.71
CA CYS A 621 -25.61 22.37 -3.00
C CYS A 621 -24.34 21.86 -3.69
N LEU A 622 -23.40 22.75 -4.06
CA LEU A 622 -22.26 22.43 -4.89
C LEU A 622 -20.95 22.76 -4.19
N HIS A 623 -20.10 21.75 -4.05
CA HIS A 623 -18.72 21.89 -3.59
C HIS A 623 -17.78 21.62 -4.76
N LYS A 624 -16.73 22.44 -4.91
CA LYS A 624 -15.70 22.27 -5.97
C LYS A 624 -14.31 22.48 -5.39
N CYS A 625 -13.35 21.72 -5.90
CA CYS A 625 -11.94 21.85 -5.58
C CYS A 625 -11.17 22.12 -6.88
N LEU A 626 -10.45 23.24 -6.90
CA LEU A 626 -9.61 23.68 -8.02
C LEU A 626 -8.15 23.54 -7.60
N ALA A 627 -7.30 22.97 -8.46
CA ALA A 627 -5.85 23.01 -8.33
C ALA A 627 -5.27 23.67 -9.58
N ARG A 628 -4.34 24.64 -9.43
CA ARG A 628 -3.79 25.46 -10.55
C ARG A 628 -4.89 26.01 -11.48
N ASP A 629 -5.95 26.59 -10.89
CA ASP A 629 -7.13 27.12 -11.59
C ASP A 629 -7.88 26.12 -12.50
N SER A 630 -7.65 24.82 -12.27
CA SER A 630 -8.22 23.70 -12.99
C SER A 630 -9.11 22.87 -12.06
N ILE A 631 -10.37 22.60 -12.46
CA ILE A 631 -11.25 21.71 -11.70
C ILE A 631 -10.58 20.36 -11.58
N CYS A 632 -10.36 19.91 -10.35
CA CYS A 632 -9.95 18.56 -10.05
C CYS A 632 -11.13 17.70 -9.60
N ALA A 633 -12.09 18.28 -8.86
CA ALA A 633 -13.31 17.60 -8.46
C ALA A 633 -14.48 18.57 -8.19
N ALA A 634 -15.71 18.08 -8.36
CA ALA A 634 -16.93 18.72 -7.88
C ALA A 634 -17.89 17.68 -7.28
N VAL A 635 -18.59 18.06 -6.21
CA VAL A 635 -19.64 17.26 -5.57
C VAL A 635 -20.89 18.11 -5.48
N LEU A 636 -21.98 17.64 -6.09
CA LEU A 636 -23.30 18.25 -6.02
C LEU A 636 -24.21 17.37 -5.15
N SER A 637 -24.75 17.91 -4.07
CA SER A 637 -25.65 17.21 -3.14
C SER A 637 -27.06 17.78 -3.20
N ILE A 638 -28.05 16.91 -3.43
CA ILE A 638 -29.46 17.28 -3.52
C ILE A 638 -30.21 16.70 -2.32
N THR A 639 -30.54 17.55 -1.35
CA THR A 639 -31.39 17.19 -0.21
C THR A 639 -32.88 17.17 -0.61
N THR A 640 -33.74 16.63 0.26
CA THR A 640 -35.20 16.67 0.07
C THR A 640 -35.74 18.10 -0.05
N GLU A 641 -35.17 19.06 0.69
CA GLU A 641 -35.57 20.46 0.60
C GLU A 641 -35.20 21.07 -0.75
N ILE A 642 -33.98 20.78 -1.23
CA ILE A 642 -33.51 21.24 -2.55
C ILE A 642 -34.36 20.61 -3.66
N ALA A 643 -34.63 19.31 -3.59
CA ALA A 643 -35.49 18.62 -4.55
C ALA A 643 -36.90 19.23 -4.60
N TYR A 644 -37.46 19.63 -3.45
CA TYR A 644 -38.74 20.34 -3.41
C TYR A 644 -38.67 21.69 -4.14
N LYS A 645 -37.62 22.49 -3.92
CA LYS A 645 -37.39 23.77 -4.62
C LYS A 645 -37.25 23.59 -6.14
N ILE A 646 -36.57 22.52 -6.57
CA ILE A 646 -36.45 22.16 -8.00
C ILE A 646 -37.83 21.82 -8.59
N CYS A 647 -38.63 21.02 -7.89
CA CYS A 647 -39.92 20.55 -8.37
C CYS A 647 -41.05 21.57 -8.27
N SER A 648 -40.94 22.59 -7.40
CA SER A 648 -41.98 23.62 -7.22
C SER A 648 -42.13 24.58 -8.41
N ASN A 649 -41.20 24.54 -9.37
CA ASN A 649 -41.29 25.29 -10.63
C ASN A 649 -42.11 24.56 -11.72
N VAL A 650 -42.78 23.45 -11.39
CA VAL A 650 -43.62 22.68 -12.32
C VAL A 650 -45.10 23.05 -12.09
N ASP A 651 -45.78 23.50 -13.14
CA ASP A 651 -47.07 24.21 -13.10
C ASP A 651 -48.31 23.44 -12.56
N ASP A 652 -48.20 22.18 -12.12
CA ASP A 652 -49.35 21.48 -11.49
C ASP A 652 -48.96 20.35 -10.50
N PRO A 653 -49.10 20.54 -9.17
CA PRO A 653 -48.63 19.60 -8.15
C PRO A 653 -49.49 18.32 -7.99
N LEU A 654 -50.63 18.19 -8.69
CA LEU A 654 -51.57 17.06 -8.52
C LEU A 654 -51.33 15.86 -9.45
N ILE A 655 -50.41 15.95 -10.42
CA ILE A 655 -50.21 14.93 -11.48
C ILE A 655 -48.76 14.41 -11.58
N VAL A 656 -47.81 14.93 -10.78
CA VAL A 656 -46.38 14.64 -10.95
C VAL A 656 -45.97 13.29 -10.33
N THR A 657 -45.51 12.34 -11.14
CA THR A 657 -44.99 11.05 -10.67
C THR A 657 -43.62 11.19 -9.98
N ALA A 658 -43.16 10.16 -9.26
CA ALA A 658 -41.81 10.14 -8.69
C ALA A 658 -40.72 10.21 -9.79
N GLU A 659 -41.01 9.63 -10.96
CA GLU A 659 -40.12 9.65 -12.13
C GLU A 659 -40.01 11.07 -12.70
N ASP A 660 -41.13 11.80 -12.81
CA ASP A 660 -41.14 13.20 -13.29
C ASP A 660 -40.33 14.12 -12.35
N LYS A 661 -40.50 13.96 -11.03
CA LYS A 661 -39.70 14.70 -10.04
C LYS A 661 -38.21 14.39 -10.20
N MET A 662 -37.88 13.12 -10.40
CA MET A 662 -36.50 12.69 -10.60
C MET A 662 -35.92 13.21 -11.92
N GLY A 663 -36.74 13.32 -12.98
CA GLY A 663 -36.37 13.99 -14.22
C GLY A 663 -36.01 15.45 -14.00
N GLY A 664 -36.79 16.19 -13.20
CA GLY A 664 -36.45 17.55 -12.81
C GLY A 664 -35.12 17.66 -12.06
N VAL A 665 -34.88 16.75 -11.12
CA VAL A 665 -33.61 16.68 -10.37
C VAL A 665 -32.43 16.34 -11.30
N ALA A 666 -32.59 15.38 -12.22
CA ALA A 666 -31.57 15.03 -13.20
C ALA A 666 -31.23 16.21 -14.11
N LYS A 667 -32.24 16.94 -14.61
CA LYS A 667 -32.07 18.17 -15.40
C LYS A 667 -31.28 19.22 -14.63
N PHE A 668 -31.61 19.42 -13.35
CA PHE A 668 -30.90 20.35 -12.48
C PHE A 668 -29.44 19.93 -12.26
N CYS A 669 -29.18 18.64 -12.03
CA CYS A 669 -27.82 18.13 -11.86
C CYS A 669 -26.95 18.38 -13.09
N ILE A 670 -27.46 18.06 -14.28
CA ILE A 670 -26.75 18.29 -15.55
C ILE A 670 -26.50 19.78 -15.77
N TYR A 671 -27.52 20.62 -15.55
CA TYR A 671 -27.39 22.08 -15.62
C TYR A 671 -26.27 22.61 -14.71
N ARG A 672 -26.24 22.17 -13.44
CA ARG A 672 -25.23 22.62 -12.48
C ARG A 672 -23.84 22.12 -12.82
N LEU A 673 -23.70 20.86 -13.21
CA LEU A 673 -22.41 20.29 -13.61
C LEU A 673 -21.89 20.95 -14.89
N ASP A 674 -22.74 21.20 -15.89
CA ASP A 674 -22.36 21.90 -17.12
C ASP A 674 -21.92 23.35 -16.85
N LYS A 675 -22.63 24.04 -15.97
CA LYS A 675 -22.25 25.39 -15.54
C LYS A 675 -20.91 25.40 -14.83
N VAL A 676 -20.66 24.41 -13.96
CA VAL A 676 -19.36 24.23 -13.29
C VAL A 676 -18.25 24.00 -14.29
N LEU A 677 -18.42 23.07 -15.23
CA LEU A 677 -17.42 22.80 -16.26
C LEU A 677 -17.15 24.08 -17.08
N SER A 678 -18.20 24.71 -17.60
CA SER A 678 -18.11 25.88 -18.46
C SER A 678 -17.44 27.08 -17.77
N GLN A 679 -17.80 27.37 -16.51
CA GLN A 679 -17.23 28.47 -15.72
C GLN A 679 -15.73 28.33 -15.43
N ASN A 680 -15.19 27.12 -15.50
CA ASN A 680 -13.76 26.87 -15.28
C ASN A 680 -13.04 26.46 -16.57
N HIS A 681 -13.67 26.67 -17.74
CA HIS A 681 -13.12 26.36 -19.06
C HIS A 681 -12.91 24.86 -19.36
N TYR A 682 -13.75 24.01 -18.81
CA TYR A 682 -13.81 22.56 -19.06
C TYR A 682 -14.94 22.22 -20.02
N SER A 683 -14.75 21.15 -20.79
CA SER A 683 -15.77 20.50 -21.59
C SER A 683 -16.24 19.19 -20.94
N TRP A 684 -17.32 18.59 -21.45
CA TRP A 684 -17.74 17.26 -21.02
C TRP A 684 -16.77 16.16 -21.44
N ASP A 685 -15.96 16.40 -22.48
CA ASP A 685 -14.86 15.51 -22.89
C ASP A 685 -13.67 15.56 -21.89
N ASP A 686 -13.68 16.50 -20.95
CA ASP A 686 -12.66 16.61 -19.88
C ASP A 686 -13.02 15.80 -18.62
N VAL A 687 -14.18 15.13 -18.63
CA VAL A 687 -14.66 14.35 -17.49
C VAL A 687 -13.97 12.98 -17.45
N MET A 688 -13.24 12.74 -16.36
CA MET A 688 -12.58 11.47 -16.09
C MET A 688 -13.52 10.47 -15.43
N ASN A 689 -14.38 10.95 -14.52
CA ASN A 689 -15.30 10.11 -13.77
C ASN A 689 -16.55 10.93 -13.40
N LEU A 690 -17.73 10.32 -13.53
CA LEU A 690 -18.98 10.90 -13.06
C LEU A 690 -19.79 9.80 -12.34
N ARG A 691 -19.94 9.95 -11.04
CA ARG A 691 -20.70 9.05 -10.17
C ARG A 691 -21.92 9.75 -9.60
N ILE A 692 -23.03 9.04 -9.53
CA ILE A 692 -24.30 9.49 -8.98
C ILE A 692 -24.66 8.52 -7.87
N TYR A 693 -24.41 8.94 -6.63
CA TYR A 693 -24.78 8.20 -5.44
C TYR A 693 -26.26 8.41 -5.16
N CYS A 694 -26.97 7.30 -4.99
CA CYS A 694 -28.41 7.28 -4.79
C CYS A 694 -28.76 6.35 -3.62
N PRO A 695 -29.41 6.84 -2.55
CA PRO A 695 -29.90 6.00 -1.48
C PRO A 695 -30.95 5.00 -1.98
N THR A 696 -30.88 3.77 -1.48
CA THR A 696 -31.89 2.74 -1.79
C THR A 696 -33.27 3.07 -1.22
N SER A 697 -33.35 3.97 -0.23
CA SER A 697 -34.61 4.42 0.38
C SER A 697 -35.52 5.23 -0.56
N LEU A 698 -35.01 5.70 -1.71
CA LEU A 698 -35.80 6.36 -2.74
C LEU A 698 -36.87 5.46 -3.36
N ASN A 699 -36.72 4.13 -3.27
CA ASN A 699 -37.62 3.13 -3.83
C ASN A 699 -37.89 3.31 -5.35
N ILE A 700 -36.97 3.95 -6.07
CA ILE A 700 -37.00 4.03 -7.54
C ILE A 700 -36.07 2.93 -8.08
N PRO A 701 -36.53 2.04 -8.98
CA PRO A 701 -35.69 1.02 -9.57
C PRO A 701 -34.46 1.62 -10.25
N HIS A 702 -33.31 0.94 -10.16
CA HIS A 702 -32.08 1.41 -10.77
C HIS A 702 -32.22 1.60 -12.29
N GLU A 703 -32.94 0.71 -12.98
CA GLU A 703 -33.24 0.83 -14.41
C GLU A 703 -33.99 2.11 -14.74
N THR A 704 -35.01 2.44 -13.94
CA THR A 704 -35.78 3.68 -14.09
C THR A 704 -34.87 4.91 -13.88
N LEU A 705 -34.05 4.93 -12.82
CA LEU A 705 -33.10 6.02 -12.59
C LEU A 705 -32.10 6.16 -13.73
N SER A 706 -31.55 5.05 -14.21
CA SER A 706 -30.61 5.01 -15.34
C SER A 706 -31.25 5.58 -16.61
N LEU A 707 -32.50 5.21 -16.92
CA LEU A 707 -33.25 5.73 -18.05
C LEU A 707 -33.54 7.24 -17.90
N VAL A 708 -33.92 7.69 -16.70
CA VAL A 708 -34.16 9.12 -16.43
C VAL A 708 -32.89 9.94 -16.67
N PHE A 709 -31.76 9.55 -16.07
CA PHE A 709 -30.51 10.26 -16.30
C PHE A 709 -30.04 10.15 -17.75
N LYS A 710 -30.11 8.97 -18.38
CA LYS A 710 -29.71 8.77 -19.79
C LYS A 710 -30.52 9.66 -20.72
N SER A 711 -31.86 9.63 -20.63
CA SER A 711 -32.74 10.46 -21.45
C SER A 711 -32.45 11.96 -21.27
N THR A 712 -32.12 12.37 -20.05
CA THR A 712 -31.79 13.77 -19.76
C THR A 712 -30.42 14.17 -20.34
N PHE A 713 -29.40 13.31 -20.24
CA PHE A 713 -28.11 13.54 -20.87
C PHE A 713 -28.20 13.54 -22.39
N ASP A 714 -29.02 12.66 -22.98
CA ASP A 714 -29.25 12.60 -24.42
C ASP A 714 -29.95 13.87 -24.92
N GLU A 715 -31.02 14.31 -24.24
CA GLU A 715 -31.71 15.59 -24.51
C GLU A 715 -30.72 16.77 -24.46
N PHE A 716 -29.88 16.81 -23.42
CA PHE A 716 -28.88 17.85 -23.25
C PHE A 716 -27.82 17.83 -24.36
N ALA A 717 -27.33 16.65 -24.76
CA ALA A 717 -26.34 16.49 -25.80
C ALA A 717 -26.88 16.87 -27.20
N GLU A 718 -28.10 16.45 -27.54
CA GLU A 718 -28.77 16.81 -28.79
C GLU A 718 -28.97 18.33 -28.90
N THR A 719 -29.34 18.95 -27.79
CA THR A 719 -29.67 20.37 -27.72
C THR A 719 -28.43 21.25 -27.76
N THR A 720 -27.39 20.92 -27.00
CA THR A 720 -26.20 21.78 -26.84
C THR A 720 -25.05 21.44 -27.77
N LYS A 721 -25.02 20.20 -28.30
CA LYS A 721 -23.90 19.64 -29.08
C LYS A 721 -22.55 19.72 -28.37
N LYS A 722 -22.53 19.85 -27.04
CA LYS A 722 -21.31 19.98 -26.23
C LYS A 722 -20.52 18.67 -26.12
N PHE A 723 -21.17 17.52 -26.30
CA PHE A 723 -20.53 16.21 -26.42
C PHE A 723 -21.39 15.28 -27.28
N LYS A 724 -20.84 14.12 -27.64
CA LYS A 724 -21.56 13.09 -28.41
C LYS A 724 -22.18 12.06 -27.48
N THR A 725 -23.45 11.76 -27.69
CA THR A 725 -24.08 10.59 -27.09
C THR A 725 -23.39 9.32 -27.60
N CYS A 726 -23.06 8.42 -26.68
CA CYS A 726 -22.57 7.07 -26.99
C CYS A 726 -23.67 6.07 -26.63
N GLU A 727 -23.59 4.84 -27.14
CA GLU A 727 -24.51 3.76 -26.72
C GLU A 727 -24.41 3.54 -25.20
N GLU A 728 -23.18 3.63 -24.68
CA GLU A 728 -22.82 3.54 -23.26
C GLU A 728 -23.00 4.90 -22.54
N PRO A 729 -23.58 4.93 -21.33
CA PRO A 729 -23.73 6.17 -20.58
C PRO A 729 -22.38 6.67 -20.05
N ILE A 730 -22.26 8.01 -19.93
CA ILE A 730 -21.07 8.70 -19.41
C ILE A 730 -21.07 8.87 -17.89
N PHE A 731 -21.95 8.16 -17.18
CA PHE A 731 -22.13 8.27 -15.74
C PHE A 731 -22.40 6.90 -15.12
N ASN A 732 -22.10 6.79 -13.83
CA ASN A 732 -22.29 5.59 -13.03
C ASN A 732 -23.27 5.88 -11.90
N ILE A 733 -24.34 5.08 -11.78
CA ILE A 733 -25.22 5.15 -10.61
C ILE A 733 -24.72 4.15 -9.58
N VAL A 734 -24.44 4.63 -8.36
CA VAL A 734 -23.89 3.84 -7.27
C VAL A 734 -24.94 3.75 -6.16
N PRO A 735 -25.53 2.56 -5.91
CA PRO A 735 -26.53 2.41 -4.87
C PRO A 735 -25.86 2.39 -3.50
N VAL A 736 -26.36 3.19 -2.58
CA VAL A 736 -25.82 3.31 -1.21
C VAL A 736 -26.94 3.29 -0.18
N ILE A 737 -26.62 3.11 1.10
CA ILE A 737 -27.62 3.24 2.16
C ILE A 737 -27.94 4.73 2.37
N GLY A 738 -26.91 5.57 2.29
CA GLY A 738 -27.02 7.01 2.44
C GLY A 738 -25.76 7.70 1.94
N VAL A 739 -25.87 8.99 1.65
CA VAL A 739 -24.76 9.82 1.19
C VAL A 739 -24.95 11.26 1.64
N GLY A 740 -23.85 11.99 1.82
CA GLY A 740 -23.86 13.43 1.77
C GLY A 740 -22.55 14.13 2.08
N SER A 741 -22.56 15.45 2.09
CA SER A 741 -21.36 16.29 2.25
C SER A 741 -20.87 16.44 3.70
N SER A 742 -21.64 15.93 4.66
CA SER A 742 -21.25 15.89 6.08
C SER A 742 -21.70 14.60 6.75
N ALA A 743 -21.00 14.19 7.81
CA ALA A 743 -21.30 13.00 8.57
C ALA A 743 -22.65 13.06 9.32
N ALA A 744 -23.14 14.29 9.55
CA ALA A 744 -24.47 14.56 10.12
C ALA A 744 -25.60 14.43 9.09
N SER A 745 -25.31 14.67 7.80
CA SER A 745 -26.28 14.72 6.71
C SER A 745 -25.96 13.64 5.69
N VAL A 746 -26.26 12.38 6.03
CA VAL A 746 -26.02 11.21 5.16
C VAL A 746 -27.32 10.71 4.50
N ASN A 747 -28.26 11.64 4.30
CA ASN A 747 -29.63 11.40 3.84
C ASN A 747 -29.97 12.24 2.59
N ASP A 748 -28.95 12.68 1.86
CA ASP A 748 -29.15 13.39 0.60
C ASP A 748 -29.80 12.44 -0.40
N LEU A 749 -30.78 12.94 -1.17
CA LEU A 749 -31.52 12.12 -2.14
C LEU A 749 -30.61 11.69 -3.29
N ILE A 750 -29.78 12.60 -3.79
CA ILE A 750 -28.79 12.32 -4.83
C ILE A 750 -27.51 13.07 -4.47
N THR A 751 -26.36 12.44 -4.71
CA THR A 751 -25.08 13.16 -4.75
C THR A 751 -24.32 12.81 -6.02
N CYS A 752 -23.97 13.82 -6.82
CA CYS A 752 -23.14 13.65 -8.01
C CYS A 752 -21.69 13.99 -7.68
N GLU A 753 -20.77 13.07 -7.92
CA GLU A 753 -19.32 13.26 -7.85
C GLU A 753 -18.76 13.32 -9.26
N LEU A 754 -18.10 14.41 -9.58
CA LEU A 754 -17.50 14.68 -10.89
C LEU A 754 -15.99 14.88 -10.70
N PHE A 755 -15.20 14.06 -11.38
CA PHE A 755 -13.77 14.31 -11.58
C PHE A 755 -13.54 14.70 -13.04
N ALA A 756 -12.87 15.82 -13.23
CA ALA A 756 -12.46 16.32 -14.53
C ALA A 756 -11.02 16.80 -14.48
N ARG A 757 -10.37 16.94 -15.63
CA ARG A 757 -9.06 17.57 -15.77
C ARG A 757 -8.96 18.20 -17.16
N LYS A 758 -8.22 19.27 -17.39
CA LYS A 758 -7.92 19.77 -18.76
C LYS A 758 -6.52 19.32 -19.18
N SER A 759 -6.24 19.18 -20.48
CA SER A 759 -4.93 18.74 -21.00
C SER A 759 -3.90 19.85 -20.97
#